data_AF-A0A5E5PNX1-F1
#
_entry.id   AF-A0A5E5PNX1-F1
#
_cell.length_a   1.000
_cell.length_b   1.000
_cell.length_c   1.000
_cell.angle_alpha   90.00
_cell.angle_beta   90.00
_cell.angle_gamma   90.00
#
_symmetry.space_group_name_H-M   'P 1'
#
loop_
_entity.id
_entity.type
_entity.pdbx_description
1 polymer ?
#
loop_
_entity_poly.entity_id
_entity_poly.type
_entity_poly.pdbx_seq_one_letter_code
_entity_poly.pdbx_strand_id
1 'polypeptide(L)'
;MPTKNDSPPVLKGSIPKTYDLTLFEKCQDLSITCEIYNNLHVIFNTIHPKLTHFNIKEINEVSFQTDTRKISYNGVVIGIGNSVEDMAKQGLIIIFNEVATKEGVEAVTKAVNVSFSDDAQEVTLSVVNAEGSKSVKTLTMPVPVSILDGVVPAPADQNLVTFTNIPDLDHLALRFKTSSSKKGIFIPVFDHNLGCKITNNNTITDIANPDGWQSSYIHSSDVIKDGRVSLRFGQTDKQVMFGFSDTFSTYSYEVLNYGIFSNNGVLSIREGGNTPSLPLFDKYTVDDVFSVERIGNTIAYLKNEVTFYVSCINSTEDMHFCFTSADRGASVTDVLQHNYYPAAEGSSAPTFDQSLGCEITKDKIINTSNPDGWYNSIAYSSGTLKEGHISLRFGQTDKQVMFGLAADFSSHYFSVLNYAIFSNNGVISIRESGNTPKSLPSFDNPTVSDVFSVKRCGDVITYLKNGMVFYVSTIKSTKDMHFCVTSADRGASVTDMLQCASYYPSDGLFGIKSIKGVSLNKATREVSYNNTVVATINQDKIPKFDLGRGYTVIGVDTLLFTFIGPDSGWDLAYFYSSSYMKHDGCISLSIGQTDRQVKFGLTTHEHTYGPYFSILADNGVIFVNEGDVGKRASFGKYTTEDVFSVERHDYTIIYRKNGNVIYTSTEHCAGDIHPSITSPNHGIKVTNVRIRDFYTERDTDGFYIMFNEKASQVTIDAVAEAVSCQIDDPDVTVEILYSAKLLDALPSN
;
A
#
# COMPACT_ATOMS: atom_id res chain seq x y z
N MET A 1 -62.34 25.29 -27.75
CA MET A 1 -61.52 25.87 -26.66
C MET A 1 -60.65 24.74 -26.16
N PRO A 2 -59.34 24.75 -26.47
CA PRO A 2 -58.43 23.74 -25.93
C PRO A 2 -58.29 24.00 -24.42
N THR A 3 -58.43 22.94 -23.65
CA THR A 3 -58.32 22.94 -22.19
C THR A 3 -56.91 23.32 -21.77
N LYS A 4 -56.85 24.26 -20.84
CA LYS A 4 -55.70 24.89 -20.19
C LYS A 4 -54.56 23.89 -19.87
N ASN A 5 -53.37 24.15 -20.43
CA ASN A 5 -52.01 23.68 -20.09
C ASN A 5 -51.30 22.80 -21.13
N ASP A 6 -50.94 23.40 -22.27
CA ASP A 6 -50.13 22.81 -23.36
C ASP A 6 -48.61 23.07 -23.21
N SER A 7 -48.17 23.73 -22.14
CA SER A 7 -46.77 24.14 -22.01
C SER A 7 -45.88 22.98 -21.51
N PRO A 8 -44.81 22.59 -22.24
CA PRO A 8 -43.85 21.63 -21.73
C PRO A 8 -43.17 22.14 -20.46
N PRO A 9 -42.80 21.25 -19.51
CA PRO A 9 -42.09 21.66 -18.31
C PRO A 9 -40.73 22.25 -18.69
N VAL A 10 -40.31 23.28 -17.98
CA VAL A 10 -39.02 23.94 -18.20
C VAL A 10 -38.01 23.42 -17.19
N LEU A 11 -36.95 22.80 -17.70
CA LEU A 11 -35.79 22.36 -16.94
C LEU A 11 -34.61 23.28 -17.22
N LYS A 12 -34.08 23.91 -16.17
CA LYS A 12 -32.85 24.71 -16.19
C LYS A 12 -31.86 24.15 -15.17
N GLY A 13 -30.60 24.47 -15.38
CA GLY A 13 -29.50 23.98 -14.57
C GLY A 13 -28.39 23.36 -15.40
N SER A 14 -27.32 22.97 -14.74
CA SER A 14 -26.22 22.19 -15.28
C SER A 14 -25.87 21.09 -14.29
N ILE A 15 -25.68 19.85 -14.77
CA ILE A 15 -25.13 18.79 -13.92
C ILE A 15 -23.62 19.06 -13.79
N PRO A 16 -23.08 19.22 -12.57
CA PRO A 16 -21.66 19.47 -12.37
C PRO A 16 -20.82 18.26 -12.81
N LYS A 17 -19.55 18.50 -13.16
CA LYS A 17 -18.58 17.45 -13.51
C LYS A 17 -18.00 16.77 -12.27
N THR A 18 -18.87 16.36 -11.35
CA THR A 18 -18.49 15.69 -10.10
C THR A 18 -18.99 14.26 -10.13
N TYR A 19 -18.10 13.29 -9.94
CA TYR A 19 -18.42 11.87 -10.09
C TYR A 19 -18.66 11.22 -8.71
N ASP A 20 -19.61 11.75 -7.95
CA ASP A 20 -19.89 11.28 -6.58
C ASP A 20 -21.39 11.14 -6.28
N LEU A 21 -21.68 10.52 -5.14
CA LEU A 21 -23.04 10.23 -4.68
C LEU A 21 -23.93 11.49 -4.54
N THR A 22 -23.35 12.68 -4.41
CA THR A 22 -24.06 13.96 -4.17
C THR A 22 -24.22 14.80 -5.44
N LEU A 23 -24.02 14.21 -6.62
CA LEU A 23 -24.07 14.86 -7.93
C LEU A 23 -25.21 15.88 -8.09
N PHE A 24 -26.45 15.47 -7.77
CA PHE A 24 -27.62 16.33 -7.94
C PHE A 24 -27.77 17.39 -6.85
N GLU A 25 -27.23 17.15 -5.66
CA GLU A 25 -27.17 18.12 -4.57
C GLU A 25 -26.34 19.35 -4.99
N LYS A 26 -25.29 19.11 -5.79
CA LYS A 26 -24.36 20.13 -6.30
C LYS A 26 -24.87 20.90 -7.53
N CYS A 27 -26.07 20.59 -8.05
CA CYS A 27 -26.71 21.36 -9.13
C CYS A 27 -27.27 22.70 -8.60
N GLN A 28 -26.38 23.67 -8.36
CA GLN A 28 -26.74 24.95 -7.73
C GLN A 28 -27.76 25.78 -8.54
N ASP A 29 -27.73 25.67 -9.87
CA ASP A 29 -28.60 26.40 -10.80
C ASP A 29 -29.82 25.59 -11.28
N LEU A 30 -30.11 24.44 -10.65
CA LEU A 30 -31.27 23.61 -10.96
C LEU A 30 -32.56 24.42 -10.76
N SER A 31 -33.39 24.49 -11.81
CA SER A 31 -34.77 24.92 -11.67
C SER A 31 -35.72 24.11 -12.53
N ILE A 32 -36.82 23.69 -11.92
CA ILE A 32 -37.88 22.90 -12.55
C ILE A 32 -39.17 23.69 -12.41
N THR A 33 -39.68 24.23 -13.52
CA THR A 33 -40.93 25.00 -13.52
C THR A 33 -41.96 24.37 -14.44
N CYS A 34 -43.15 24.10 -13.92
CA CYS A 34 -44.31 23.64 -14.66
C CYS A 34 -45.56 24.41 -14.22
N GLU A 35 -46.58 24.47 -15.08
CA GLU A 35 -47.86 25.09 -14.73
C GLU A 35 -48.63 24.27 -13.68
N ILE A 36 -48.49 22.94 -13.71
CA ILE A 36 -49.07 22.00 -12.74
C ILE A 36 -48.01 20.94 -12.40
N TYR A 37 -47.76 20.71 -11.10
CA TYR A 37 -46.82 19.69 -10.62
C TYR A 37 -47.47 18.30 -10.40
N ASN A 38 -48.79 18.22 -10.42
CA ASN A 38 -49.51 16.94 -10.37
C ASN A 38 -49.17 16.08 -11.59
N ASN A 39 -48.81 14.82 -11.36
CA ASN A 39 -48.30 13.88 -12.36
C ASN A 39 -47.08 14.41 -13.13
N LEU A 40 -46.26 15.27 -12.52
CA LEU A 40 -44.95 15.61 -13.06
C LEU A 40 -43.98 14.45 -12.83
N HIS A 41 -43.34 13.96 -13.88
CA HIS A 41 -42.34 12.91 -13.83
C HIS A 41 -40.95 13.53 -13.90
N VAL A 42 -40.15 13.32 -12.86
CA VAL A 42 -38.72 13.62 -12.88
C VAL A 42 -37.97 12.32 -13.09
N ILE A 43 -37.19 12.27 -14.18
CA ILE A 43 -36.59 11.04 -14.70
C ILE A 43 -35.07 11.18 -14.67
N PHE A 44 -34.44 10.30 -13.92
CA PHE A 44 -32.99 10.10 -13.86
C PHE A 44 -32.65 8.84 -14.63
N ASN A 45 -31.88 8.98 -15.70
CA ASN A 45 -31.60 7.85 -16.59
C ASN A 45 -30.11 7.75 -16.93
N THR A 46 -29.69 6.55 -17.32
CA THR A 46 -28.34 6.23 -17.78
C THR A 46 -28.41 5.22 -18.93
N ILE A 47 -27.36 5.16 -19.75
CA ILE A 47 -27.20 4.11 -20.76
C ILE A 47 -26.83 2.74 -20.16
N HIS A 48 -26.38 2.70 -18.89
CA HIS A 48 -25.97 1.48 -18.18
C HIS A 48 -26.70 1.28 -16.83
N PRO A 49 -28.04 1.14 -16.80
CA PRO A 49 -28.83 1.14 -15.56
C PRO A 49 -28.58 -0.04 -14.62
N LYS A 50 -27.91 -1.11 -15.08
CA LYS A 50 -27.48 -2.23 -14.21
C LYS A 50 -26.22 -1.93 -13.40
N LEU A 51 -25.45 -0.93 -13.85
CA LEU A 51 -24.19 -0.50 -13.25
C LEU A 51 -24.35 0.83 -12.50
N THR A 52 -25.59 1.34 -12.42
CA THR A 52 -25.95 2.58 -11.75
C THR A 52 -27.03 2.32 -10.72
N HIS A 53 -26.80 2.74 -9.49
CA HIS A 53 -27.75 2.64 -8.40
C HIS A 53 -28.15 4.06 -7.94
N PHE A 54 -29.44 4.37 -8.08
CA PHE A 54 -30.02 5.61 -7.59
C PHE A 54 -30.67 5.39 -6.24
N ASN A 55 -30.62 6.39 -5.36
CA ASN A 55 -31.32 6.36 -4.08
C ASN A 55 -31.81 7.78 -3.71
N ILE A 56 -32.84 7.91 -2.88
CA ILE A 56 -33.31 9.19 -2.37
C ILE A 56 -32.84 9.32 -0.93
N LYS A 57 -31.97 10.31 -0.67
CA LYS A 57 -31.40 10.54 0.66
C LYS A 57 -32.39 11.31 1.53
N GLU A 58 -32.46 10.96 2.80
CA GLU A 58 -33.13 11.80 3.80
C GLU A 58 -32.20 12.97 4.14
N ILE A 59 -32.46 14.13 3.54
CA ILE A 59 -31.72 15.37 3.77
C ILE A 59 -32.67 16.53 3.95
N ASN A 60 -32.32 17.43 4.87
CA ASN A 60 -33.07 18.64 5.14
C ASN A 60 -34.56 18.31 5.44
N GLU A 61 -35.44 18.78 4.57
CA GLU A 61 -36.90 18.65 4.69
C GLU A 61 -37.45 17.44 3.89
N VAL A 62 -36.58 16.65 3.23
CA VAL A 62 -36.95 15.50 2.40
C VAL A 62 -36.80 14.20 3.19
N SER A 63 -37.81 13.33 3.13
CA SER A 63 -37.78 11.96 3.69
C SER A 63 -38.33 10.94 2.70
N PHE A 64 -37.88 9.69 2.80
CA PHE A 64 -38.24 8.61 1.88
C PHE A 64 -38.61 7.33 2.62
N GLN A 65 -39.84 6.86 2.44
CA GLN A 65 -40.29 5.60 3.03
C GLN A 65 -40.07 4.46 2.05
N THR A 66 -39.06 3.61 2.30
CA THR A 66 -38.65 2.53 1.40
C THR A 66 -39.78 1.54 1.08
N ASP A 67 -40.59 1.14 2.08
CA ASP A 67 -41.65 0.14 1.91
C ASP A 67 -42.80 0.63 1.02
N THR A 68 -43.17 1.91 1.13
CA THR A 68 -44.28 2.50 0.37
C THR A 68 -43.82 3.29 -0.84
N ARG A 69 -42.50 3.53 -0.96
CA ARG A 69 -41.80 4.39 -1.94
C ARG A 69 -42.27 5.84 -1.93
N LYS A 70 -42.94 6.27 -0.87
CA LYS A 70 -43.46 7.63 -0.71
C LYS A 70 -42.34 8.58 -0.35
N ILE A 71 -42.32 9.73 -1.02
CA ILE A 71 -41.36 10.80 -0.80
C ILE A 71 -42.12 11.97 -0.18
N SER A 72 -41.62 12.47 0.95
CA SER A 72 -42.22 13.60 1.64
C SER A 72 -41.29 14.81 1.65
N TYR A 73 -41.85 15.99 1.57
CA TYR A 73 -41.18 17.27 1.75
C TYR A 73 -41.89 18.05 2.85
N ASN A 74 -41.16 18.52 3.87
CA ASN A 74 -41.72 19.14 5.07
C ASN A 74 -42.82 18.29 5.75
N GLY A 75 -42.62 16.97 5.78
CA GLY A 75 -43.55 16.02 6.39
C GLY A 75 -44.82 15.74 5.56
N VAL A 76 -44.97 16.33 4.36
CA VAL A 76 -46.10 16.10 3.46
C VAL A 76 -45.66 15.20 2.30
N VAL A 77 -46.40 14.13 2.02
CA VAL A 77 -46.11 13.24 0.88
C VAL A 77 -46.38 13.97 -0.43
N ILE A 78 -45.34 14.28 -1.19
CA ILE A 78 -45.45 15.03 -2.45
C ILE A 78 -45.14 14.19 -3.71
N GLY A 79 -44.62 12.98 -3.55
CA GLY A 79 -44.33 12.11 -4.69
C GLY A 79 -44.09 10.65 -4.34
N ILE A 80 -43.88 9.83 -5.37
CA ILE A 80 -43.60 8.39 -5.26
C ILE A 80 -42.52 7.98 -6.25
N GLY A 81 -41.57 7.15 -5.80
CA GLY A 81 -40.54 6.54 -6.65
C GLY A 81 -40.97 5.20 -7.25
N ASN A 82 -40.30 4.75 -8.32
CA ASN A 82 -40.45 3.39 -8.86
C ASN A 82 -39.77 2.32 -7.99
N SER A 83 -40.01 1.03 -8.30
CA SER A 83 -39.37 -0.07 -7.56
C SER A 83 -37.89 -0.22 -7.91
N VAL A 84 -37.09 -0.81 -7.02
CA VAL A 84 -35.66 -1.11 -7.29
C VAL A 84 -35.50 -1.98 -8.55
N GLU A 85 -36.43 -2.91 -8.80
CA GLU A 85 -36.42 -3.75 -10.00
C GLU A 85 -36.64 -2.92 -11.29
N ASP A 86 -37.52 -1.92 -11.24
CA ASP A 86 -37.76 -1.02 -12.38
C ASP A 86 -36.60 -0.03 -12.57
N MET A 87 -35.94 0.37 -11.49
CA MET A 87 -34.78 1.25 -11.55
C MET A 87 -33.63 0.64 -12.36
N ALA A 88 -33.39 -0.67 -12.20
CA ALA A 88 -32.39 -1.39 -12.99
C ALA A 88 -32.74 -1.54 -14.48
N LYS A 89 -34.00 -1.28 -14.87
CA LYS A 89 -34.49 -1.37 -16.27
C LYS A 89 -34.50 -0.01 -16.97
N GLN A 90 -34.89 1.06 -16.27
CA GLN A 90 -35.19 2.36 -16.90
C GLN A 90 -34.76 3.59 -16.07
N GLY A 91 -33.94 3.40 -15.02
CA GLY A 91 -33.51 4.47 -14.12
C GLY A 91 -34.55 4.85 -13.06
N LEU A 92 -34.24 5.87 -12.25
CA LEU A 92 -35.15 6.37 -11.22
C LEU A 92 -36.20 7.29 -11.84
N ILE A 93 -37.47 7.02 -11.56
CA ILE A 93 -38.60 7.87 -11.93
C ILE A 93 -39.32 8.28 -10.65
N ILE A 94 -39.46 9.59 -10.46
CA ILE A 94 -40.25 10.18 -9.38
C ILE A 94 -41.49 10.82 -9.98
N ILE A 95 -42.67 10.41 -9.50
CA ILE A 95 -43.96 10.95 -9.92
C ILE A 95 -44.49 11.83 -8.78
N PHE A 96 -44.67 13.12 -9.05
CA PHE A 96 -45.19 14.10 -8.10
C PHE A 96 -46.72 14.18 -8.14
N ASN A 97 -47.34 14.49 -7.01
CA ASN A 97 -48.79 14.59 -6.86
C ASN A 97 -49.28 16.06 -6.79
N GLU A 98 -50.57 16.26 -6.56
CA GLU A 98 -51.21 17.59 -6.55
C GLU A 98 -50.74 18.53 -5.44
N VAL A 99 -50.07 18.03 -4.40
CA VAL A 99 -49.54 18.86 -3.30
C VAL A 99 -48.08 19.26 -3.50
N ALA A 100 -47.44 18.82 -4.58
CA ALA A 100 -46.07 19.18 -4.90
C ALA A 100 -45.94 20.67 -5.27
N THR A 101 -44.94 21.34 -4.69
CA THR A 101 -44.55 22.72 -5.02
C THR A 101 -43.25 22.73 -5.80
N LYS A 102 -42.91 23.89 -6.40
CA LYS A 102 -41.62 24.08 -7.07
C LYS A 102 -40.45 23.74 -6.15
N GLU A 103 -40.48 24.27 -4.94
CA GLU A 103 -39.43 24.09 -3.93
C GLU A 103 -39.31 22.62 -3.52
N GLY A 104 -40.45 21.94 -3.32
CA GLY A 104 -40.46 20.51 -2.99
C GLY A 104 -39.92 19.63 -4.11
N VAL A 105 -40.27 19.93 -5.36
CA VAL A 105 -39.76 19.19 -6.54
C VAL A 105 -38.26 19.39 -6.71
N GLU A 106 -37.77 20.63 -6.59
CA GLU A 106 -36.35 20.96 -6.69
C GLU A 106 -35.55 20.33 -5.52
N ALA A 107 -36.09 20.36 -4.29
CA ALA A 107 -35.46 19.74 -3.12
C ALA A 107 -35.37 18.22 -3.24
N VAL A 108 -36.46 17.55 -3.63
CA VAL A 108 -36.46 16.09 -3.86
C VAL A 108 -35.52 15.71 -5.00
N THR A 109 -35.46 16.50 -6.08
CA THR A 109 -34.55 16.24 -7.19
C THR A 109 -33.09 16.33 -6.75
N LYS A 110 -32.75 17.30 -5.89
CA LYS A 110 -31.39 17.45 -5.31
C LYS A 110 -31.04 16.37 -4.29
N ALA A 111 -32.04 15.75 -3.65
CA ALA A 111 -31.85 14.66 -2.69
C ALA A 111 -31.58 13.29 -3.34
N VAL A 112 -31.59 13.21 -4.68
CA VAL A 112 -31.26 11.96 -5.38
C VAL A 112 -29.75 11.76 -5.39
N ASN A 113 -29.34 10.66 -4.77
CA ASN A 113 -27.99 10.13 -4.88
C ASN A 113 -27.89 9.17 -6.06
N VAL A 114 -26.70 9.13 -6.65
CA VAL A 114 -26.36 8.17 -7.70
C VAL A 114 -24.97 7.61 -7.48
N SER A 115 -24.86 6.29 -7.43
CA SER A 115 -23.60 5.54 -7.55
C SER A 115 -23.53 4.91 -8.92
N PHE A 116 -22.40 5.02 -9.59
CA PHE A 116 -22.13 4.37 -10.88
C PHE A 116 -20.71 3.77 -10.85
N SER A 117 -20.50 2.67 -11.58
CA SER A 117 -19.15 2.19 -11.91
C SER A 117 -18.50 3.08 -12.97
N ASP A 118 -17.18 2.97 -13.16
CA ASP A 118 -16.43 3.77 -14.14
C ASP A 118 -16.96 3.65 -15.57
N ASP A 119 -17.54 2.49 -15.92
CA ASP A 119 -18.17 2.23 -17.22
C ASP A 119 -19.58 2.87 -17.38
N ALA A 120 -20.14 3.52 -16.37
CA ALA A 120 -21.56 3.96 -16.32
C ALA A 120 -21.74 5.47 -16.04
N GLN A 121 -20.79 6.30 -16.50
CA GLN A 121 -20.70 7.74 -16.21
C GLN A 121 -21.63 8.65 -17.05
N GLU A 122 -22.63 8.12 -17.77
CA GLU A 122 -23.59 8.96 -18.50
C GLU A 122 -24.92 9.00 -17.75
N VAL A 123 -25.10 10.03 -16.91
CA VAL A 123 -26.34 10.27 -16.17
C VAL A 123 -27.07 11.49 -16.75
N THR A 124 -28.38 11.34 -16.95
CA THR A 124 -29.24 12.39 -17.50
C THR A 124 -30.41 12.66 -16.56
N LEU A 125 -30.84 13.92 -16.53
CA LEU A 125 -32.04 14.39 -15.85
C LEU A 125 -32.98 15.03 -16.88
N SER A 126 -34.22 14.56 -16.91
CA SER A 126 -35.28 15.15 -17.73
C SER A 126 -36.62 15.16 -17.00
N VAL A 127 -37.53 16.01 -17.47
CA VAL A 127 -38.84 16.19 -16.84
C VAL A 127 -39.94 15.97 -17.89
N VAL A 128 -41.01 15.28 -17.52
CA VAL A 128 -42.17 15.02 -18.37
C VAL A 128 -43.44 15.40 -17.61
N ASN A 129 -44.35 16.14 -18.23
CA ASN A 129 -45.63 16.50 -17.59
C ASN A 129 -46.67 15.37 -17.71
N ALA A 130 -47.83 15.56 -17.09
CA ALA A 130 -48.93 14.59 -17.05
C ALA A 130 -49.41 14.11 -18.44
N GLU A 131 -49.30 14.98 -19.46
CA GLU A 131 -49.73 14.71 -20.83
C GLU A 131 -48.61 14.06 -21.68
N GLY A 132 -47.45 13.80 -21.09
CA GLY A 132 -46.30 13.16 -21.77
C GLY A 132 -45.36 14.13 -22.49
N SER A 133 -45.57 15.44 -22.39
CA SER A 133 -44.67 16.44 -22.98
C SER A 133 -43.38 16.56 -22.17
N LYS A 134 -42.25 16.25 -22.80
CA LYS A 134 -40.90 16.28 -22.21
C LYS A 134 -40.29 17.69 -22.26
N SER A 135 -39.49 18.03 -21.25
CA SER A 135 -38.67 19.24 -21.23
C SER A 135 -37.74 19.29 -22.44
N VAL A 136 -37.67 20.45 -23.11
CA VAL A 136 -36.79 20.65 -24.27
C VAL A 136 -35.33 20.44 -23.89
N LYS A 137 -34.93 20.90 -22.70
CA LYS A 137 -33.61 20.63 -22.14
C LYS A 137 -33.62 19.28 -21.42
N THR A 138 -32.64 18.45 -21.71
CA THR A 138 -32.20 17.35 -20.84
C THR A 138 -30.88 17.80 -20.24
N LEU A 139 -30.75 17.74 -18.91
CA LEU A 139 -29.45 17.97 -18.29
C LEU A 139 -28.68 16.66 -18.39
N THR A 140 -27.49 16.73 -18.97
CA THR A 140 -26.63 15.57 -19.16
C THR A 140 -25.34 15.85 -18.42
N MET A 141 -24.86 14.86 -17.65
CA MET A 141 -23.51 14.93 -17.11
C MET A 141 -22.54 15.01 -18.29
N PRO A 142 -21.65 16.02 -18.36
CA PRO A 142 -20.75 16.17 -19.48
C PRO A 142 -19.83 14.94 -19.56
N VAL A 143 -19.90 14.18 -20.65
CA VAL A 143 -18.93 13.13 -20.96
C VAL A 143 -17.54 13.77 -21.00
N PRO A 144 -16.47 13.14 -20.46
CA PRO A 144 -15.11 13.59 -20.69
C PRO A 144 -14.90 13.83 -22.19
N VAL A 145 -14.51 15.04 -22.57
CA VAL A 145 -14.25 15.40 -23.97
C VAL A 145 -12.95 14.71 -24.39
N SER A 146 -13.04 13.44 -24.73
CA SER A 146 -11.94 12.64 -25.27
C SER A 146 -12.39 11.63 -26.33
N ILE A 147 -13.55 11.83 -26.97
CA ILE A 147 -14.08 10.89 -27.98
C ILE A 147 -14.29 11.54 -29.37
N LEU A 148 -13.91 12.81 -29.57
CA LEU A 148 -13.72 13.32 -30.93
C LEU A 148 -12.32 13.94 -31.03
N ASP A 149 -11.56 13.46 -32.02
CA ASP A 149 -10.24 13.91 -32.43
C ASP A 149 -9.04 13.40 -31.60
N GLY A 150 -8.79 12.09 -31.68
CA GLY A 150 -7.49 11.50 -32.04
C GLY A 150 -6.22 11.85 -31.24
N VAL A 151 -6.33 12.58 -30.14
CA VAL A 151 -5.23 12.86 -29.21
C VAL A 151 -5.51 12.06 -27.95
N VAL A 152 -4.67 11.05 -27.70
CA VAL A 152 -4.64 10.31 -26.44
C VAL A 152 -4.41 11.32 -25.30
N PRO A 153 -5.36 11.53 -24.38
CA PRO A 153 -5.06 12.27 -23.16
C PRO A 153 -4.28 11.35 -22.22
N ALA A 154 -3.35 11.95 -21.48
CA ALA A 154 -2.67 11.27 -20.38
C ALA A 154 -3.70 10.73 -19.35
N PRO A 155 -3.35 9.67 -18.59
CA PRO A 155 -4.24 9.08 -17.58
C PRO A 155 -4.80 10.16 -16.64
N ALA A 156 -6.06 9.99 -16.24
CA ALA A 156 -6.76 10.89 -15.34
C ALA A 156 -6.23 10.79 -13.90
N ASP A 157 -5.00 11.25 -13.66
CA ASP A 157 -4.42 11.43 -12.33
C ASP A 157 -4.93 12.73 -11.69
N GLN A 158 -6.22 12.85 -11.32
CA GLN A 158 -6.65 14.02 -10.53
C GLN A 158 -7.77 13.67 -9.52
N ASN A 159 -7.35 13.20 -8.34
CA ASN A 159 -8.17 13.32 -7.13
C ASN A 159 -8.20 14.79 -6.70
N LEU A 160 -9.24 15.53 -7.08
CA LEU A 160 -9.40 16.93 -6.71
C LEU A 160 -9.85 17.04 -5.24
N VAL A 161 -8.90 17.15 -4.30
CA VAL A 161 -9.21 17.43 -2.89
C VAL A 161 -9.51 18.93 -2.76
N THR A 162 -10.76 19.28 -2.45
CA THR A 162 -11.18 20.67 -2.18
C THR A 162 -11.33 20.88 -0.69
N PHE A 163 -10.56 21.80 -0.11
CA PHE A 163 -10.59 22.10 1.32
C PHE A 163 -11.49 23.33 1.55
N THR A 164 -12.50 23.22 2.42
CA THR A 164 -13.43 24.32 2.71
C THR A 164 -13.31 24.70 4.19
N ASN A 165 -13.02 25.98 4.47
CA ASN A 165 -13.00 26.60 5.82
C ASN A 165 -12.04 25.97 6.86
N ILE A 166 -10.72 26.08 6.66
CA ILE A 166 -9.72 25.81 7.72
C ILE A 166 -9.29 27.15 8.36
N PRO A 167 -9.55 27.40 9.67
CA PRO A 167 -9.36 28.73 10.27
C PRO A 167 -7.91 29.13 10.59
N ASP A 168 -6.96 28.21 10.55
CA ASP A 168 -5.54 28.48 10.77
C ASP A 168 -4.71 27.53 9.89
N LEU A 169 -4.09 28.07 8.82
CA LEU A 169 -3.37 27.30 7.80
C LEU A 169 -1.89 27.09 8.17
N ASP A 170 -1.43 27.81 9.19
CA ASP A 170 -0.10 27.69 9.75
C ASP A 170 -0.02 26.34 10.46
N HIS A 171 0.80 25.42 9.94
CA HIS A 171 0.98 24.04 10.43
C HIS A 171 0.00 22.98 9.93
N LEU A 172 -0.71 23.22 8.81
CA LEU A 172 -1.43 22.15 8.11
C LEU A 172 -0.42 21.13 7.53
N ALA A 173 -0.63 19.84 7.81
CA ALA A 173 0.12 18.76 7.19
C ALA A 173 -0.81 17.85 6.40
N LEU A 174 -0.45 17.61 5.14
CA LEU A 174 -1.12 16.62 4.29
C LEU A 174 -0.26 15.37 4.24
N ARG A 175 -0.85 14.23 4.58
CA ARG A 175 -0.21 12.93 4.45
C ARG A 175 -0.88 12.17 3.32
N PHE A 176 -0.11 11.79 2.30
CA PHE A 176 -0.61 11.04 1.15
C PHE A 176 -0.13 9.60 1.25
N LYS A 177 -1.02 8.61 1.39
CA LYS A 177 -0.69 7.19 1.55
C LYS A 177 -1.48 6.32 0.57
N THR A 178 -0.99 5.12 0.24
CA THR A 178 -1.80 4.15 -0.52
C THR A 178 -2.58 3.26 0.45
N SER A 179 -3.80 2.85 0.09
CA SER A 179 -4.62 1.95 0.92
C SER A 179 -4.29 0.47 0.72
N SER A 180 -3.48 0.16 -0.30
CA SER A 180 -3.02 -1.17 -0.73
C SER A 180 -2.04 -1.83 0.27
N SER A 181 -2.48 -2.02 1.52
CA SER A 181 -1.75 -2.79 2.52
C SER A 181 -1.73 -4.30 2.21
N LYS A 182 -2.52 -4.79 1.25
CA LYS A 182 -2.68 -6.22 0.92
C LYS A 182 -1.80 -6.72 -0.25
N LYS A 183 -0.97 -5.87 -0.85
CA LYS A 183 0.07 -6.28 -1.82
C LYS A 183 1.40 -6.48 -1.08
N GLY A 184 1.84 -7.74 -0.91
CA GLY A 184 3.05 -8.11 -0.17
C GLY A 184 2.76 -8.76 1.19
N ILE A 185 3.66 -8.62 2.17
CA ILE A 185 3.48 -9.16 3.54
C ILE A 185 2.63 -8.18 4.35
N PHE A 186 1.55 -8.67 4.97
CA PHE A 186 0.62 -7.87 5.78
C PHE A 186 0.06 -8.69 6.96
N ILE A 187 -0.66 -8.01 7.86
CA ILE A 187 -1.37 -8.66 8.97
C ILE A 187 -2.78 -9.04 8.46
N PRO A 188 -3.16 -10.32 8.45
CA PRO A 188 -4.49 -10.73 7.98
C PRO A 188 -5.62 -10.11 8.79
N VAL A 189 -6.74 -9.82 8.13
CA VAL A 189 -7.96 -9.35 8.77
C VAL A 189 -8.71 -10.55 9.36
N PHE A 190 -8.69 -10.67 10.69
CA PHE A 190 -9.40 -11.70 11.42
C PHE A 190 -10.83 -11.25 11.74
N ASP A 191 -11.82 -11.81 11.06
CA ASP A 191 -13.23 -11.44 11.21
C ASP A 191 -14.12 -12.60 11.69
N HIS A 192 -13.60 -13.82 11.67
CA HIS A 192 -14.23 -14.99 12.25
C HIS A 192 -13.40 -15.47 13.44
N ASN A 193 -13.84 -15.16 14.66
CA ASN A 193 -13.12 -15.48 15.88
C ASN A 193 -14.09 -16.10 16.90
N LEU A 194 -13.75 -17.29 17.40
CA LEU A 194 -14.36 -17.89 18.58
C LEU A 194 -13.28 -18.24 19.58
N GLY A 195 -13.47 -17.86 20.85
CA GLY A 195 -12.60 -18.31 21.93
C GLY A 195 -11.16 -17.80 21.91
N CYS A 196 -10.78 -16.92 20.97
CA CYS A 196 -9.44 -16.36 20.88
C CYS A 196 -9.42 -14.86 21.21
N LYS A 197 -8.30 -14.40 21.77
CA LYS A 197 -7.97 -12.98 21.95
C LYS A 197 -6.89 -12.59 20.94
N ILE A 198 -7.10 -11.48 20.24
CA ILE A 198 -6.07 -10.86 19.39
C ILE A 198 -5.44 -9.69 20.15
N THR A 199 -4.11 -9.61 20.13
CA THR A 199 -3.33 -8.50 20.68
C THR A 199 -2.30 -8.02 19.65
N ASN A 200 -1.94 -6.74 19.70
CA ASN A 200 -1.01 -6.10 18.75
C ASN A 200 -1.36 -6.34 17.27
N ASN A 201 -2.64 -6.61 16.99
CA ASN A 201 -3.22 -6.99 15.70
C ASN A 201 -2.70 -8.31 15.08
N ASN A 202 -1.62 -8.92 15.56
CA ASN A 202 -0.97 -10.08 14.94
C ASN A 202 -0.62 -11.22 15.93
N THR A 203 -1.04 -11.12 17.18
CA THR A 203 -0.82 -12.15 18.20
C THR A 203 -2.16 -12.74 18.61
N ILE A 204 -2.30 -14.05 18.47
CA ILE A 204 -3.53 -14.78 18.78
C ILE A 204 -3.28 -15.64 20.02
N THR A 205 -4.21 -15.61 20.98
CA THR A 205 -4.15 -16.42 22.21
C THR A 205 -5.50 -17.06 22.48
N ASP A 206 -5.49 -18.36 22.77
CA ASP A 206 -6.66 -19.10 23.22
C ASP A 206 -7.07 -18.66 24.64
N ILE A 207 -8.30 -18.20 24.77
CA ILE A 207 -8.91 -17.82 26.05
C ILE A 207 -10.17 -18.64 26.35
N ALA A 208 -10.45 -19.65 25.53
CA ALA A 208 -11.68 -20.42 25.60
C ALA A 208 -11.77 -21.25 26.89
N ASN A 209 -13.00 -21.58 27.25
CA ASN A 209 -13.32 -22.42 28.40
C ASN A 209 -14.62 -23.16 28.11
N PRO A 210 -14.65 -24.50 28.10
CA PRO A 210 -13.57 -25.44 28.45
C PRO A 210 -12.48 -25.60 27.36
N ASP A 211 -11.35 -26.23 27.72
CA ASP A 211 -10.33 -26.71 26.77
C ASP A 211 -10.95 -27.68 25.75
N GLY A 212 -10.43 -27.67 24.52
CA GLY A 212 -10.82 -28.56 23.45
C GLY A 212 -10.76 -27.90 22.07
N TRP A 213 -10.55 -28.72 21.04
CA TRP A 213 -10.45 -28.28 19.64
C TRP A 213 -11.70 -27.59 19.08
N GLN A 214 -12.83 -27.70 19.78
CA GLN A 214 -14.08 -27.05 19.39
C GLN A 214 -14.31 -25.70 20.08
N SER A 215 -13.39 -25.30 20.95
CA SER A 215 -13.57 -24.14 21.83
C SER A 215 -12.91 -22.88 21.28
N SER A 216 -11.89 -23.01 20.43
CA SER A 216 -11.12 -21.89 19.90
C SER A 216 -10.75 -22.05 18.43
N TYR A 217 -11.08 -21.03 17.63
CA TYR A 217 -10.62 -20.92 16.27
C TYR A 217 -10.62 -19.46 15.82
N ILE A 218 -9.86 -19.20 14.77
CA ILE A 218 -9.88 -17.92 14.08
C ILE A 218 -9.57 -18.09 12.60
N HIS A 219 -10.29 -17.36 11.74
CA HIS A 219 -10.00 -17.28 10.31
C HIS A 219 -9.74 -15.85 9.88
N SER A 220 -8.97 -15.71 8.79
CA SER A 220 -8.94 -14.47 8.02
C SER A 220 -10.08 -14.40 7.01
N SER A 221 -10.56 -13.19 6.73
CA SER A 221 -11.38 -12.92 5.54
C SER A 221 -10.56 -12.84 4.26
N ASP A 222 -9.24 -12.66 4.40
CA ASP A 222 -8.35 -12.47 3.26
C ASP A 222 -8.12 -13.79 2.50
N VAL A 223 -8.58 -13.82 1.26
CA VAL A 223 -8.39 -14.96 0.33
C VAL A 223 -6.92 -15.10 -0.07
N ILE A 224 -6.46 -16.35 -0.11
CA ILE A 224 -5.13 -16.81 -0.50
C ILE A 224 -5.27 -17.72 -1.73
N LYS A 225 -5.01 -17.15 -2.90
CA LYS A 225 -4.98 -17.91 -4.17
C LYS A 225 -3.63 -18.59 -4.34
N ASP A 226 -2.59 -17.77 -4.40
CA ASP A 226 -1.21 -18.16 -4.13
C ASP A 226 -0.67 -17.24 -3.04
N GLY A 227 0.23 -17.73 -2.22
CA GLY A 227 0.74 -16.98 -1.08
C GLY A 227 1.11 -17.84 0.12
N ARG A 228 1.45 -17.18 1.21
CA ARG A 228 2.01 -17.77 2.42
C ARG A 228 1.38 -17.16 3.65
N VAL A 229 1.13 -17.99 4.66
CA VAL A 229 0.90 -17.52 6.03
C VAL A 229 2.09 -17.94 6.87
N SER A 230 2.61 -17.02 7.68
CA SER A 230 3.77 -17.25 8.55
C SER A 230 3.51 -16.77 9.96
N LEU A 231 4.04 -17.47 10.95
CA LEU A 231 3.93 -17.10 12.37
C LEU A 231 5.04 -17.73 13.21
N ARG A 232 5.11 -17.33 14.49
CA ARG A 232 5.86 -18.01 15.54
C ARG A 232 4.90 -18.64 16.53
N PHE A 233 5.21 -19.84 17.02
CA PHE A 233 4.48 -20.39 18.17
C PHE A 233 4.90 -19.64 19.43
N GLY A 234 3.94 -19.14 20.21
CA GLY A 234 4.24 -18.40 21.45
C GLY A 234 4.75 -19.29 22.59
N GLN A 235 4.63 -20.61 22.45
CA GLN A 235 5.07 -21.60 23.44
C GLN A 235 5.34 -22.97 22.79
N THR A 236 5.97 -23.87 23.56
CA THR A 236 6.38 -25.21 23.11
C THR A 236 5.68 -26.33 23.88
N ASP A 237 4.76 -26.04 24.79
CA ASP A 237 4.14 -27.01 25.72
C ASP A 237 2.62 -27.07 25.59
N LYS A 238 2.08 -26.64 24.44
CA LYS A 238 0.65 -26.57 24.14
C LYS A 238 0.32 -27.09 22.76
N GLN A 239 -0.93 -27.48 22.55
CA GLN A 239 -1.48 -27.93 21.28
C GLN A 239 -2.05 -26.76 20.48
N VAL A 240 -1.41 -26.43 19.36
CA VAL A 240 -1.82 -25.40 18.40
C VAL A 240 -1.68 -25.92 16.98
N MET A 241 -2.62 -25.55 16.12
CA MET A 241 -2.55 -25.79 14.70
C MET A 241 -2.86 -24.52 13.92
N PHE A 242 -2.13 -24.31 12.82
CA PHE A 242 -2.44 -23.23 11.88
C PHE A 242 -2.16 -23.65 10.44
N GLY A 243 -2.76 -22.95 9.48
CA GLY A 243 -2.49 -23.14 8.06
C GLY A 243 -3.64 -22.66 7.19
N PHE A 244 -3.99 -23.43 6.16
CA PHE A 244 -5.00 -23.09 5.17
C PHE A 244 -6.31 -23.84 5.37
N SER A 245 -7.41 -23.11 5.14
CA SER A 245 -8.78 -23.59 5.18
C SER A 245 -9.57 -23.09 3.97
N ASP A 246 -10.31 -23.94 3.29
CA ASP A 246 -11.22 -23.60 2.18
C ASP A 246 -12.65 -23.28 2.63
N THR A 247 -13.00 -23.61 3.88
CA THR A 247 -14.31 -23.32 4.46
C THR A 247 -14.22 -22.72 5.85
N PHE A 248 -15.34 -22.19 6.33
CA PHE A 248 -15.55 -21.73 7.70
C PHE A 248 -16.54 -22.62 8.46
N SER A 249 -16.81 -23.82 7.94
CA SER A 249 -18.04 -24.58 8.20
C SER A 249 -18.00 -25.49 9.44
N THR A 250 -16.80 -25.76 9.99
CA THR A 250 -16.63 -26.64 11.15
C THR A 250 -15.83 -25.96 12.24
N TYR A 251 -16.24 -26.17 13.49
CA TYR A 251 -15.60 -25.62 14.68
C TYR A 251 -14.65 -26.67 15.28
N SER A 252 -13.68 -27.15 14.51
CA SER A 252 -12.71 -28.16 14.96
C SER A 252 -11.45 -28.06 14.13
N TYR A 253 -10.37 -28.73 14.55
CA TYR A 253 -9.15 -28.84 13.75
C TYR A 253 -9.40 -29.34 12.32
N GLU A 254 -10.52 -30.01 12.07
CA GLU A 254 -10.90 -30.60 10.78
C GLU A 254 -11.10 -29.56 9.68
N VAL A 255 -11.31 -28.30 10.07
CA VAL A 255 -11.44 -27.17 9.16
C VAL A 255 -10.13 -26.90 8.39
N LEU A 256 -8.97 -27.24 8.95
CA LEU A 256 -7.68 -27.05 8.30
C LEU A 256 -7.45 -28.14 7.22
N ASN A 257 -7.44 -27.72 5.95
CA ASN A 257 -7.06 -28.57 4.82
C ASN A 257 -5.55 -28.85 4.79
N TYR A 258 -4.74 -27.86 5.18
CA TYR A 258 -3.28 -27.92 5.19
C TYR A 258 -2.76 -27.23 6.44
N GLY A 259 -2.23 -27.98 7.41
CA GLY A 259 -1.88 -27.42 8.73
C GLY A 259 -0.55 -27.92 9.30
N ILE A 260 0.15 -27.02 9.97
CA ILE A 260 1.25 -27.35 10.88
C ILE A 260 0.66 -27.52 12.28
N PHE A 261 0.84 -28.69 12.86
CA PHE A 261 0.40 -29.03 14.21
C PHE A 261 1.59 -29.09 15.16
N SER A 262 1.61 -28.21 16.15
CA SER A 262 2.46 -28.35 17.32
C SER A 262 1.72 -29.12 18.40
N ASN A 263 2.31 -30.24 18.84
CA ASN A 263 1.86 -31.03 19.96
C ASN A 263 2.95 -31.09 21.02
N ASN A 264 2.88 -30.21 22.03
CA ASN A 264 3.85 -30.18 23.12
C ASN A 264 5.31 -30.13 22.61
N GLY A 265 5.54 -29.28 21.60
CA GLY A 265 6.89 -28.96 21.12
C GLY A 265 7.39 -29.90 20.02
N VAL A 266 6.56 -30.87 19.64
CA VAL A 266 6.81 -31.77 18.50
C VAL A 266 5.90 -31.35 17.36
N LEU A 267 6.48 -31.15 16.18
CA LEU A 267 5.73 -30.74 15.00
C LEU A 267 5.29 -31.95 14.18
N SER A 268 4.13 -31.82 13.58
CA SER A 268 3.62 -32.73 12.58
C SER A 268 2.80 -31.96 11.55
N ILE A 269 2.58 -32.56 10.39
CA ILE A 269 1.74 -31.98 9.34
C ILE A 269 0.41 -32.70 9.32
N ARG A 270 -0.64 -31.95 9.03
CA ARG A 270 -1.99 -32.47 8.94
C ARG A 270 -2.66 -31.97 7.68
N GLU A 271 -3.11 -32.92 6.86
CA GLU A 271 -3.71 -32.63 5.55
C GLU A 271 -5.04 -33.38 5.38
N GLY A 272 -6.05 -32.71 4.82
CA GLY A 272 -7.32 -33.32 4.43
C GLY A 272 -8.18 -33.89 5.57
N GLY A 273 -8.16 -33.29 6.76
CA GLY A 273 -9.02 -33.70 7.87
C GLY A 273 -8.67 -35.04 8.54
N ASN A 274 -7.61 -35.74 8.13
CA ASN A 274 -7.21 -37.03 8.71
C ASN A 274 -6.42 -36.88 10.03
N THR A 275 -6.25 -37.98 10.78
CA THR A 275 -5.33 -38.04 11.94
C THR A 275 -3.89 -37.73 11.51
N PRO A 276 -3.02 -37.19 12.40
CA PRO A 276 -1.66 -36.78 12.06
C PRO A 276 -0.91 -37.85 11.27
N SER A 277 -0.57 -37.55 10.01
CA SER A 277 0.04 -38.49 9.08
C SER A 277 1.47 -38.06 8.75
N LEU A 278 2.42 -38.54 9.55
CA LEU A 278 3.87 -38.72 9.27
C LEU A 278 4.72 -37.55 8.69
N PRO A 279 6.03 -37.46 9.04
CA PRO A 279 6.71 -37.88 10.26
C PRO A 279 6.66 -36.79 11.34
N LEU A 280 7.02 -37.15 12.57
CA LEU A 280 7.32 -36.18 13.64
C LEU A 280 8.63 -35.46 13.29
N PHE A 281 8.62 -34.14 13.33
CA PHE A 281 9.83 -33.33 13.08
C PHE A 281 10.53 -32.97 14.40
N ASP A 282 11.78 -32.55 14.29
CA ASP A 282 12.59 -32.11 15.43
C ASP A 282 11.89 -31.01 16.24
N LYS A 283 12.27 -30.91 17.51
CA LYS A 283 11.77 -29.85 18.40
C LYS A 283 12.04 -28.47 17.81
N TYR A 284 11.15 -27.53 18.13
CA TYR A 284 11.28 -26.13 17.75
C TYR A 284 11.47 -25.23 18.98
N THR A 285 11.94 -24.01 18.72
CA THR A 285 12.02 -22.93 19.70
C THR A 285 11.01 -21.85 19.34
N VAL A 286 10.60 -21.01 20.29
CA VAL A 286 9.64 -19.93 20.05
C VAL A 286 10.16 -18.86 19.06
N ASP A 287 11.47 -18.86 18.76
CA ASP A 287 12.08 -17.96 17.77
C ASP A 287 11.91 -18.47 16.33
N ASP A 288 11.64 -19.77 16.16
CA ASP A 288 11.44 -20.39 14.85
C ASP A 288 10.18 -19.84 14.16
N VAL A 289 10.33 -19.46 12.89
CA VAL A 289 9.22 -19.02 12.03
C VAL A 289 8.70 -20.21 11.24
N PHE A 290 7.40 -20.44 11.30
CA PHE A 290 6.71 -21.48 10.55
C PHE A 290 5.80 -20.89 9.49
N SER A 291 5.76 -21.54 8.34
CA SER A 291 4.93 -21.08 7.24
C SER A 291 4.22 -22.22 6.52
N VAL A 292 2.99 -21.96 6.09
CA VAL A 292 2.27 -22.76 5.09
C VAL A 292 2.15 -21.89 3.83
N GLU A 293 2.65 -22.39 2.71
CA GLU A 293 2.77 -21.66 1.45
C GLU A 293 2.06 -22.43 0.33
N ARG A 294 1.32 -21.71 -0.50
CA ARG A 294 0.65 -22.19 -1.70
C ARG A 294 1.22 -21.50 -2.92
N ILE A 295 1.58 -22.31 -3.91
CA ILE A 295 2.02 -21.85 -5.23
C ILE A 295 1.35 -22.71 -6.30
N GLY A 296 0.49 -22.08 -7.10
CA GLY A 296 -0.49 -22.77 -7.93
C GLY A 296 -1.31 -23.75 -7.09
N ASN A 297 -1.15 -25.03 -7.40
CA ASN A 297 -1.83 -26.11 -6.68
C ASN A 297 -0.97 -26.81 -5.63
N THR A 298 0.31 -26.43 -5.50
CA THR A 298 1.26 -27.09 -4.59
C THR A 298 1.29 -26.38 -3.24
N ILE A 299 1.27 -27.15 -2.16
CA ILE A 299 1.43 -26.64 -0.79
C ILE A 299 2.79 -27.05 -0.24
N ALA A 300 3.51 -26.10 0.34
CA ALA A 300 4.80 -26.30 1.00
C ALA A 300 4.73 -25.82 2.46
N TYR A 301 5.49 -26.51 3.32
CA TYR A 301 5.58 -26.21 4.75
C TYR A 301 7.03 -25.87 5.07
N LEU A 302 7.24 -24.69 5.65
CA LEU A 302 8.57 -24.12 5.85
C LEU A 302 8.84 -23.86 7.32
N LYS A 303 10.10 -24.03 7.70
CA LYS A 303 10.67 -23.64 9.00
C LYS A 303 11.86 -22.74 8.69
N ASN A 304 11.85 -21.51 9.18
CA ASN A 304 12.90 -20.51 8.95
C ASN A 304 13.26 -20.38 7.46
N GLU A 305 12.23 -20.24 6.62
CA GLU A 305 12.34 -20.14 5.15
C GLU A 305 12.88 -21.40 4.44
N VAL A 306 13.10 -22.50 5.16
CA VAL A 306 13.50 -23.79 4.57
C VAL A 306 12.29 -24.71 4.50
N THR A 307 11.93 -25.15 3.29
CA THR A 307 10.89 -26.16 3.08
C THR A 307 11.31 -27.49 3.72
N PHE A 308 10.52 -27.95 4.69
CA PHE A 308 10.75 -29.24 5.35
C PHE A 308 9.76 -30.32 4.91
N TYR A 309 8.67 -29.93 4.24
CA TYR A 309 7.73 -30.86 3.60
C TYR A 309 6.95 -30.17 2.47
N VAL A 310 6.59 -30.95 1.46
CA VAL A 310 5.73 -30.54 0.34
C VAL A 310 4.55 -31.50 0.30
N SER A 311 3.35 -30.95 0.23
CA SER A 311 2.12 -31.74 0.15
C SER A 311 2.09 -32.58 -1.12
N CYS A 312 1.64 -33.82 -0.98
CA CYS A 312 1.25 -34.66 -2.12
C CYS A 312 -0.21 -34.41 -2.54
N ILE A 313 -0.94 -33.57 -1.82
CA ILE A 313 -2.35 -33.24 -2.09
C ILE A 313 -2.40 -31.86 -2.72
N ASN A 314 -3.06 -31.76 -3.88
CA ASN A 314 -3.19 -30.51 -4.60
C ASN A 314 -4.30 -29.64 -4.00
N SER A 315 -4.03 -28.34 -3.91
CA SER A 315 -5.00 -27.31 -3.51
C SER A 315 -5.66 -26.68 -4.73
N THR A 316 -6.98 -26.82 -4.88
CA THR A 316 -7.73 -26.23 -6.01
C THR A 316 -8.64 -25.08 -5.62
N GLU A 317 -9.15 -25.07 -4.40
CA GLU A 317 -10.11 -24.06 -3.91
C GLU A 317 -9.40 -22.79 -3.41
N ASP A 318 -10.13 -21.68 -3.25
CA ASP A 318 -9.64 -20.48 -2.57
C ASP A 318 -9.37 -20.79 -1.08
N MET A 319 -8.24 -20.34 -0.54
CA MET A 319 -7.81 -20.67 0.83
C MET A 319 -7.86 -19.44 1.73
N HIS A 320 -7.99 -19.67 3.03
CA HIS A 320 -7.95 -18.65 4.08
C HIS A 320 -6.98 -19.06 5.18
N PHE A 321 -6.40 -18.10 5.89
CA PHE A 321 -5.68 -18.41 7.12
C PHE A 321 -6.66 -18.99 8.15
N CYS A 322 -6.25 -20.05 8.83
CA CYS A 322 -6.94 -20.57 9.98
C CYS A 322 -5.96 -20.91 11.10
N PHE A 323 -6.35 -20.61 12.34
CA PHE A 323 -5.71 -21.07 13.57
C PHE A 323 -6.74 -21.71 14.49
N THR A 324 -6.32 -22.74 15.23
CA THR A 324 -7.12 -23.43 16.26
C THR A 324 -6.21 -24.06 17.31
N SER A 325 -6.71 -24.24 18.54
CA SER A 325 -5.97 -24.86 19.63
C SER A 325 -6.87 -25.72 20.51
N ALA A 326 -6.27 -26.65 21.24
CA ALA A 326 -6.97 -27.44 22.25
C ALA A 326 -6.82 -26.89 23.66
N ASP A 327 -5.69 -26.23 23.93
CA ASP A 327 -5.29 -25.86 25.28
C ASP A 327 -5.44 -24.37 25.50
N ARG A 328 -6.19 -23.97 26.52
CA ARG A 328 -6.26 -22.57 26.95
C ARG A 328 -4.87 -22.00 27.23
N GLY A 329 -4.66 -20.77 26.76
CA GLY A 329 -3.40 -20.06 26.83
C GLY A 329 -2.42 -20.38 25.71
N ALA A 330 -2.75 -21.30 24.80
CA ALA A 330 -1.94 -21.52 23.62
C ALA A 330 -2.00 -20.30 22.68
N SER A 331 -0.85 -19.90 22.17
CA SER A 331 -0.70 -18.68 21.39
C SER A 331 0.25 -18.81 20.20
N VAL A 332 0.08 -17.88 19.25
CA VAL A 332 0.99 -17.61 18.14
C VAL A 332 1.22 -16.10 18.05
N THR A 333 2.44 -15.71 17.66
CA THR A 333 2.84 -14.30 17.48
C THR A 333 3.30 -14.08 16.05
N ASP A 334 3.39 -12.81 15.66
CA ASP A 334 3.90 -12.39 14.34
C ASP A 334 3.15 -13.06 13.19
N VAL A 335 1.82 -13.18 13.32
CA VAL A 335 0.98 -13.73 12.25
C VAL A 335 0.96 -12.77 11.09
N LEU A 336 1.45 -13.23 9.95
CA LEU A 336 1.56 -12.49 8.71
C LEU A 336 1.02 -13.33 7.55
N GLN A 337 0.38 -12.66 6.60
CA GLN A 337 -0.04 -13.21 5.33
C GLN A 337 0.73 -12.52 4.21
N HIS A 338 1.09 -13.29 3.19
CA HIS A 338 1.80 -12.84 2.02
C HIS A 338 1.10 -13.40 0.80
N ASN A 339 0.30 -12.60 0.10
CA ASN A 339 -0.36 -13.08 -1.11
C ASN A 339 0.60 -12.97 -2.30
N TYR A 340 0.87 -14.11 -2.93
CA TYR A 340 1.60 -14.18 -4.19
C TYR A 340 0.60 -13.91 -5.32
N TYR A 341 0.48 -12.66 -5.72
CA TYR A 341 -0.28 -12.37 -6.94
C TYR A 341 0.65 -12.62 -8.13
N PRO A 342 0.29 -13.44 -9.14
CA PRO A 342 0.84 -13.23 -10.46
C PRO A 342 0.52 -11.78 -10.81
N ALA A 343 1.55 -10.94 -10.89
CA ALA A 343 1.40 -9.50 -11.00
C ALA A 343 0.50 -9.20 -12.22
N ALA A 344 -0.69 -8.66 -11.96
CA ALA A 344 -1.61 -8.22 -13.01
C ALA A 344 -1.60 -6.69 -13.17
N GLU A 345 -0.94 -5.94 -12.29
CA GLU A 345 -0.80 -4.48 -12.39
C GLU A 345 0.68 -4.09 -12.31
N GLY A 346 1.17 -3.43 -13.36
CA GLY A 346 2.57 -3.02 -13.52
C GLY A 346 3.46 -3.98 -14.33
N SER A 347 2.95 -5.15 -14.72
CA SER A 347 3.61 -6.05 -15.67
C SER A 347 3.13 -5.78 -17.09
N SER A 348 4.05 -5.63 -18.04
CA SER A 348 3.74 -5.54 -19.46
C SER A 348 4.43 -6.65 -20.24
N ALA A 349 3.89 -6.98 -21.42
CA ALA A 349 4.62 -7.80 -22.37
C ALA A 349 5.87 -7.02 -22.80
N PRO A 350 7.08 -7.59 -22.65
CA PRO A 350 8.30 -6.92 -23.07
C PRO A 350 8.25 -6.67 -24.57
N THR A 351 8.65 -5.46 -24.98
CA THR A 351 8.81 -5.13 -26.41
C THR A 351 10.24 -5.44 -26.82
N PHE A 352 10.40 -6.13 -27.95
CA PHE A 352 11.71 -6.47 -28.52
C PHE A 352 11.91 -5.70 -29.82
N ASP A 353 13.01 -4.97 -29.92
CA ASP A 353 13.33 -4.11 -31.07
C ASP A 353 14.66 -4.51 -31.75
N GLN A 354 15.45 -5.38 -31.13
CA GLN A 354 16.64 -5.97 -31.71
C GLN A 354 16.52 -7.48 -31.71
N SER A 355 16.59 -8.10 -32.89
CA SER A 355 16.51 -9.55 -33.01
C SER A 355 17.26 -10.06 -34.24
N LEU A 356 17.67 -11.32 -34.18
CA LEU A 356 18.26 -12.09 -35.27
C LEU A 356 17.70 -13.50 -35.24
N GLY A 357 17.30 -14.02 -36.40
CA GLY A 357 16.93 -15.43 -36.63
C GLY A 357 15.88 -16.00 -35.66
N CYS A 358 15.00 -15.15 -35.15
CA CYS A 358 13.81 -15.54 -34.41
C CYS A 358 12.59 -14.80 -34.98
N GLU A 359 11.44 -15.42 -34.82
CA GLU A 359 10.14 -14.79 -35.03
C GLU A 359 9.57 -14.41 -33.66
N ILE A 360 9.13 -13.15 -33.55
CA ILE A 360 8.63 -12.56 -32.30
C ILE A 360 7.17 -12.20 -32.52
N THR A 361 6.33 -12.73 -31.65
CA THR A 361 4.90 -12.41 -31.53
C THR A 361 4.62 -11.87 -30.14
N LYS A 362 3.40 -11.39 -29.89
CA LYS A 362 3.00 -10.88 -28.58
C LYS A 362 3.26 -11.87 -27.44
N ASP A 363 3.02 -13.15 -27.68
CA ASP A 363 3.01 -14.17 -26.63
C ASP A 363 4.14 -15.20 -26.77
N LYS A 364 4.99 -15.07 -27.80
CA LYS A 364 6.00 -16.09 -28.13
C LYS A 364 7.21 -15.54 -28.88
N ILE A 365 8.40 -16.04 -28.54
CA ILE A 365 9.61 -15.96 -29.36
C ILE A 365 10.00 -17.37 -29.80
N ILE A 366 10.25 -17.57 -31.09
CA ILE A 366 10.66 -18.86 -31.65
C ILE A 366 11.87 -18.74 -32.57
N ASN A 367 12.83 -19.66 -32.43
CA ASN A 367 13.98 -19.77 -33.31
C ASN A 367 13.58 -20.30 -34.69
N THR A 368 13.83 -19.52 -35.73
CA THR A 368 13.57 -19.88 -37.14
C THR A 368 14.85 -20.08 -37.94
N SER A 369 16.01 -19.87 -37.32
CA SER A 369 17.31 -19.91 -37.97
C SER A 369 17.72 -21.31 -38.44
N ASN A 370 18.55 -21.35 -39.48
CA ASN A 370 19.15 -22.55 -40.04
C ASN A 370 20.55 -22.17 -40.55
N PRO A 371 21.65 -22.83 -40.11
CA PRO A 371 21.71 -24.03 -39.25
C PRO A 371 21.44 -23.76 -37.76
N ASP A 372 21.27 -24.82 -36.97
CA ASP A 372 21.25 -24.76 -35.51
C ASP A 372 22.57 -24.17 -34.98
N GLY A 373 22.50 -23.40 -33.90
CA GLY A 373 23.66 -22.82 -33.24
C GLY A 373 23.37 -21.51 -32.53
N TRP A 374 24.14 -21.26 -31.47
CA TRP A 374 23.98 -20.11 -30.58
C TRP A 374 24.29 -18.73 -31.20
N TYR A 375 24.83 -18.67 -32.42
CA TYR A 375 25.09 -17.41 -33.14
C TYR A 375 23.89 -16.91 -33.96
N ASN A 376 22.85 -17.73 -34.07
CA ASN A 376 21.86 -17.57 -35.13
C ASN A 376 20.50 -17.11 -34.61
N SER A 377 20.25 -17.11 -33.29
CA SER A 377 18.96 -16.72 -32.72
C SER A 377 19.10 -15.95 -31.41
N ILE A 378 18.72 -14.67 -31.42
CA ILE A 378 18.73 -13.81 -30.23
C ILE A 378 17.70 -12.69 -30.36
N ALA A 379 17.11 -12.28 -29.25
CA ALA A 379 16.22 -11.14 -29.14
C ALA A 379 16.53 -10.34 -27.87
N TYR A 380 16.50 -9.01 -27.97
CA TYR A 380 16.69 -8.09 -26.86
C TYR A 380 15.49 -7.16 -26.69
N SER A 381 15.16 -6.85 -25.44
CA SER A 381 14.12 -5.87 -25.12
C SER A 381 14.58 -4.45 -25.44
N SER A 382 13.63 -3.61 -25.85
CA SER A 382 13.87 -2.18 -26.11
C SER A 382 14.19 -1.37 -24.85
N GLY A 383 13.68 -1.80 -23.69
CA GLY A 383 13.90 -1.14 -22.40
C GLY A 383 14.96 -1.82 -21.53
N THR A 384 15.58 -1.02 -20.66
CA THR A 384 16.42 -1.50 -19.56
C THR A 384 15.59 -1.90 -18.34
N LEU A 385 15.96 -3.02 -17.69
CA LEU A 385 15.54 -3.41 -16.36
C LEU A 385 16.56 -2.93 -15.33
N LYS A 386 16.26 -1.79 -14.69
CA LYS A 386 17.04 -1.27 -13.55
C LYS A 386 16.79 -2.08 -12.30
N GLU A 387 15.51 -2.26 -11.96
CA GLU A 387 15.02 -3.11 -10.88
C GLU A 387 13.70 -3.76 -11.31
N GLY A 388 13.38 -4.92 -10.75
CA GLY A 388 12.16 -5.67 -11.07
C GLY A 388 12.46 -7.11 -11.47
N HIS A 389 11.56 -7.75 -12.21
CA HIS A 389 11.78 -9.11 -12.68
C HIS A 389 11.24 -9.32 -14.10
N ILE A 390 11.86 -10.29 -14.78
CA ILE A 390 11.39 -10.84 -16.04
C ILE A 390 10.96 -12.28 -15.79
N SER A 391 9.85 -12.70 -16.39
CA SER A 391 9.36 -14.07 -16.30
C SER A 391 8.88 -14.59 -17.63
N LEU A 392 8.98 -15.89 -17.85
CA LEU A 392 8.47 -16.57 -19.05
C LEU A 392 8.23 -18.06 -18.78
N ARG A 393 7.63 -18.73 -19.76
CA ARG A 393 7.56 -20.20 -19.85
C ARG A 393 8.44 -20.69 -20.99
N PHE A 394 9.07 -21.86 -20.81
CA PHE A 394 9.67 -22.54 -21.96
C PHE A 394 8.56 -23.18 -22.80
N GLY A 395 8.55 -22.90 -24.10
CA GLY A 395 7.54 -23.47 -25.00
C GLY A 395 7.69 -24.98 -25.23
N GLN A 396 8.82 -25.54 -24.81
CA GLN A 396 9.17 -26.96 -24.91
C GLN A 396 10.28 -27.32 -23.92
N THR A 397 10.40 -28.60 -23.61
CA THR A 397 11.37 -29.13 -22.62
C THR A 397 12.51 -29.89 -23.27
N ASP A 398 12.56 -30.04 -24.59
CA ASP A 398 13.50 -30.92 -25.31
C ASP A 398 14.46 -30.16 -26.24
N LYS A 399 14.65 -28.85 -26.00
CA LYS A 399 15.52 -27.96 -26.79
C LYS A 399 16.35 -27.04 -25.92
N GLN A 400 17.42 -26.51 -26.51
CA GLN A 400 18.32 -25.54 -25.90
C GLN A 400 17.83 -24.09 -26.08
N VAL A 401 17.46 -23.46 -24.97
CA VAL A 401 17.02 -22.07 -24.92
C VAL A 401 17.46 -21.42 -23.61
N MET A 402 17.86 -20.17 -23.69
CA MET A 402 18.34 -19.39 -22.56
C MET A 402 17.67 -18.03 -22.54
N PHE A 403 17.35 -17.55 -21.35
CA PHE A 403 16.83 -16.21 -21.17
C PHE A 403 17.37 -15.57 -19.91
N GLY A 404 17.37 -14.25 -19.86
CA GLY A 404 17.89 -13.54 -18.71
C GLY A 404 18.22 -12.08 -18.98
N LEU A 405 19.22 -11.58 -18.25
CA LEU A 405 19.65 -10.19 -18.28
C LEU A 405 21.00 -10.04 -18.99
N ALA A 406 21.09 -9.08 -19.92
CA ALA A 406 22.30 -8.77 -20.69
C ALA A 406 22.63 -7.27 -20.62
N ALA A 407 23.89 -6.93 -20.36
CA ALA A 407 24.40 -5.54 -20.39
C ALA A 407 25.10 -5.18 -21.70
N ASP A 408 25.41 -6.17 -22.54
CA ASP A 408 26.14 -6.01 -23.80
C ASP A 408 25.32 -6.59 -24.95
N PHE A 409 25.32 -5.88 -26.08
CA PHE A 409 24.60 -6.22 -27.31
C PHE A 409 25.52 -6.41 -28.51
N SER A 410 26.83 -6.30 -28.29
CA SER A 410 27.83 -6.29 -29.36
C SER A 410 27.99 -7.65 -30.06
N SER A 411 27.33 -8.70 -29.56
CA SER A 411 27.42 -10.05 -30.08
C SER A 411 26.06 -10.73 -30.14
N HIS A 412 25.93 -11.70 -31.03
CA HIS A 412 24.75 -12.55 -31.16
C HIS A 412 24.94 -13.92 -30.49
N TYR A 413 25.85 -14.01 -29.51
CA TYR A 413 26.19 -15.26 -28.82
C TYR A 413 25.69 -15.25 -27.38
N PHE A 414 25.40 -16.42 -26.81
CA PHE A 414 24.86 -16.55 -25.44
C PHE A 414 25.72 -15.88 -24.36
N SER A 415 26.99 -15.58 -24.63
CA SER A 415 27.91 -14.98 -23.66
C SER A 415 27.50 -13.56 -23.24
N VAL A 416 26.64 -12.91 -24.02
CA VAL A 416 26.06 -11.60 -23.70
C VAL A 416 25.13 -11.63 -22.48
N LEU A 417 24.55 -12.80 -22.17
CA LEU A 417 23.71 -12.97 -21.00
C LEU A 417 24.58 -13.00 -19.73
N ASN A 418 24.48 -11.94 -18.94
CA ASN A 418 25.18 -11.79 -17.66
C ASN A 418 24.54 -12.65 -16.58
N TYR A 419 23.22 -12.80 -16.59
CA TYR A 419 22.44 -13.55 -15.61
C TYR A 419 21.33 -14.31 -16.32
N ALA A 420 21.45 -15.64 -16.43
CA ALA A 420 20.56 -16.41 -17.28
C ALA A 420 20.08 -17.73 -16.68
N ILE A 421 18.86 -18.12 -17.06
CA ILE A 421 18.33 -19.47 -16.90
C ILE A 421 18.48 -20.18 -18.24
N PHE A 422 19.13 -21.33 -18.22
CA PHE A 422 19.39 -22.16 -19.38
C PHE A 422 18.61 -23.47 -19.26
N SER A 423 17.69 -23.71 -20.20
CA SER A 423 17.08 -25.01 -20.42
C SER A 423 17.90 -25.77 -21.47
N ASN A 424 18.44 -26.93 -21.08
CA ASN A 424 19.19 -27.82 -21.94
C ASN A 424 18.50 -29.17 -22.00
N ASN A 425 17.61 -29.38 -22.96
CA ASN A 425 16.88 -30.64 -23.11
C ASN A 425 16.21 -31.10 -21.80
N GLY A 426 15.62 -30.15 -21.08
CA GLY A 426 14.83 -30.42 -19.87
C GLY A 426 15.65 -30.32 -18.59
N VAL A 427 16.94 -30.02 -18.69
CA VAL A 427 17.78 -29.71 -17.53
C VAL A 427 17.88 -28.21 -17.37
N ILE A 428 17.40 -27.67 -16.25
CA ILE A 428 17.54 -26.26 -15.91
C ILE A 428 18.87 -26.01 -15.21
N SER A 429 19.60 -25.00 -15.67
CA SER A 429 20.85 -24.55 -15.05
C SER A 429 20.94 -23.03 -15.07
N ILE A 430 21.79 -22.48 -14.20
CA ILE A 430 22.08 -21.04 -14.17
C ILE A 430 23.42 -20.77 -14.85
N ARG A 431 23.44 -19.70 -15.63
CA ARG A 431 24.62 -19.22 -16.35
C ARG A 431 24.86 -17.76 -16.02
N GLU A 432 26.04 -17.45 -15.48
CA GLU A 432 26.39 -16.10 -15.05
C GLU A 432 27.75 -15.68 -15.60
N SER A 433 27.79 -14.56 -16.33
CA SER A 433 28.99 -13.84 -16.78
C SER A 433 30.14 -14.72 -17.30
N GLY A 434 29.83 -15.62 -18.24
CA GLY A 434 30.83 -16.46 -18.92
C GLY A 434 31.36 -17.64 -18.10
N ASN A 435 30.90 -17.83 -16.85
CA ASN A 435 31.24 -19.01 -16.06
C ASN A 435 30.60 -20.28 -16.63
N THR A 436 31.16 -21.44 -16.28
CA THR A 436 30.55 -22.73 -16.58
C THR A 436 29.16 -22.80 -15.92
N PRO A 437 28.18 -23.45 -16.58
CA PRO A 437 26.86 -23.62 -15.98
C PRO A 437 26.97 -24.23 -14.59
N LYS A 438 26.35 -23.60 -13.60
CA LYS A 438 26.19 -24.19 -12.27
C LYS A 438 24.99 -25.13 -12.34
N SER A 439 25.25 -26.43 -12.31
CA SER A 439 24.20 -27.43 -12.07
C SER A 439 23.64 -27.19 -10.68
N LEU A 440 22.34 -26.97 -10.59
CA LEU A 440 21.65 -26.71 -9.32
C LEU A 440 21.17 -28.04 -8.71
N PRO A 441 20.79 -28.07 -7.43
CA PRO A 441 20.16 -29.24 -6.83
C PRO A 441 19.02 -29.76 -7.72
N SER A 442 18.84 -31.08 -7.74
CA SER A 442 17.83 -31.75 -8.57
C SER A 442 16.44 -31.19 -8.28
N PHE A 443 15.91 -30.39 -9.20
CA PHE A 443 14.49 -30.11 -9.29
C PHE A 443 13.77 -31.27 -9.96
N ASP A 444 12.47 -31.43 -9.71
CA ASP A 444 11.62 -32.19 -10.61
C ASP A 444 11.73 -31.62 -12.03
N ASN A 445 11.65 -32.53 -13.02
CA ASN A 445 11.78 -32.17 -14.43
C ASN A 445 10.86 -30.98 -14.78
N PRO A 446 11.38 -29.91 -15.41
CA PRO A 446 10.59 -28.75 -15.76
C PRO A 446 9.48 -29.14 -16.73
N THR A 447 8.32 -28.53 -16.56
CA THR A 447 7.17 -28.66 -17.47
C THR A 447 6.97 -27.36 -18.24
N VAL A 448 6.26 -27.41 -19.36
CA VAL A 448 5.88 -26.19 -20.11
C VAL A 448 4.94 -25.28 -19.33
N SER A 449 4.33 -25.78 -18.25
CA SER A 449 3.53 -25.01 -17.28
C SER A 449 4.36 -24.40 -16.14
N ASP A 450 5.69 -24.54 -16.14
CA ASP A 450 6.53 -23.83 -15.18
C ASP A 450 6.82 -22.40 -15.67
N VAL A 451 6.74 -21.44 -14.76
CA VAL A 451 7.16 -20.06 -14.95
C VAL A 451 8.56 -19.90 -14.38
N PHE A 452 9.49 -19.42 -15.18
CA PHE A 452 10.84 -19.10 -14.75
C PHE A 452 11.04 -17.59 -14.73
N SER A 453 11.75 -17.10 -13.72
CA SER A 453 11.98 -15.66 -13.55
C SER A 453 13.42 -15.33 -13.18
N VAL A 454 13.89 -14.18 -13.68
CA VAL A 454 15.12 -13.52 -13.22
C VAL A 454 14.73 -12.18 -12.62
N LYS A 455 14.96 -12.00 -11.33
CA LYS A 455 14.65 -10.80 -10.55
C LYS A 455 15.93 -10.06 -10.21
N ARG A 456 15.87 -8.74 -10.27
CA ARG A 456 16.91 -7.80 -9.87
C ARG A 456 16.37 -6.83 -8.82
N CYS A 457 17.08 -6.70 -7.70
CA CYS A 457 16.81 -5.73 -6.64
C CYS A 457 18.15 -5.08 -6.26
N GLY A 458 18.31 -3.79 -6.56
CA GLY A 458 19.61 -3.12 -6.54
C GLY A 458 20.68 -3.88 -7.34
N ASP A 459 21.69 -4.35 -6.63
CA ASP A 459 22.81 -5.12 -7.16
C ASP A 459 22.65 -6.64 -7.02
N VAL A 460 21.56 -7.12 -6.43
CA VAL A 460 21.28 -8.55 -6.19
C VAL A 460 20.42 -9.12 -7.31
N ILE A 461 20.81 -10.30 -7.82
CA ILE A 461 20.04 -11.08 -8.79
C ILE A 461 19.52 -12.36 -8.14
N THR A 462 18.25 -12.65 -8.38
CA THR A 462 17.55 -13.82 -7.83
C THR A 462 16.82 -14.56 -8.93
N TYR A 463 16.88 -15.89 -8.92
CA TYR A 463 16.27 -16.76 -9.91
C TYR A 463 15.13 -17.54 -9.29
N LEU A 464 13.99 -17.56 -9.98
CA LEU A 464 12.75 -18.14 -9.46
C LEU A 464 12.13 -19.15 -10.42
N LYS A 465 11.57 -20.22 -9.87
CA LYS A 465 10.75 -21.22 -10.57
C LYS A 465 9.39 -21.20 -9.86
N ASN A 466 8.34 -20.87 -10.59
CA ASN A 466 6.99 -20.70 -10.06
C ASN A 466 6.96 -19.75 -8.85
N GLY A 467 7.77 -18.70 -8.85
CA GLY A 467 7.85 -17.75 -7.74
C GLY A 467 8.68 -18.18 -6.53
N MET A 468 9.15 -19.43 -6.47
CA MET A 468 10.12 -19.85 -5.44
C MET A 468 11.53 -19.49 -5.86
N VAL A 469 12.27 -18.83 -4.97
CA VAL A 469 13.70 -18.59 -5.15
C VAL A 469 14.43 -19.92 -5.12
N PHE A 470 15.14 -20.23 -6.20
CA PHE A 470 15.92 -21.46 -6.29
C PHE A 470 17.42 -21.21 -6.39
N TYR A 471 17.83 -19.95 -6.61
CA TYR A 471 19.22 -19.51 -6.53
C TYR A 471 19.29 -17.99 -6.38
N VAL A 472 20.26 -17.53 -5.61
CA VAL A 472 20.64 -16.11 -5.49
C VAL A 472 22.05 -15.96 -6.03
N SER A 473 22.26 -14.98 -6.90
CA SER A 473 23.56 -14.72 -7.47
C SER A 473 24.56 -14.26 -6.41
N THR A 474 25.76 -14.81 -6.45
CA THR A 474 26.91 -14.29 -5.70
C THR A 474 27.63 -13.15 -6.44
N ILE A 475 27.22 -12.85 -7.67
CA ILE A 475 27.82 -11.82 -8.52
C ILE A 475 26.89 -10.61 -8.51
N LYS A 476 27.45 -9.44 -8.19
CA LYS A 476 26.68 -8.20 -8.10
C LYS A 476 26.43 -7.60 -9.49
N SER A 477 25.20 -7.13 -9.71
CA SER A 477 24.80 -6.44 -10.94
C SER A 477 25.05 -4.93 -10.83
N THR A 478 26.01 -4.42 -11.61
CA THR A 478 26.42 -3.00 -11.54
C THR A 478 26.07 -2.16 -12.77
N LYS A 479 25.48 -2.77 -13.82
CA LYS A 479 25.17 -2.09 -15.08
C LYS A 479 23.66 -2.08 -15.35
N ASP A 480 23.19 -1.19 -16.22
CA ASP A 480 21.85 -1.32 -16.80
C ASP A 480 21.78 -2.61 -17.63
N MET A 481 20.64 -3.30 -17.56
CA MET A 481 20.46 -4.64 -18.13
C MET A 481 19.24 -4.67 -19.01
N HIS A 482 19.27 -5.44 -20.10
CA HIS A 482 18.12 -5.70 -20.95
C HIS A 482 17.67 -7.14 -20.82
N PHE A 483 16.39 -7.38 -21.03
CA PHE A 483 15.87 -8.73 -21.16
C PHE A 483 16.36 -9.30 -22.50
N CYS A 484 16.96 -10.48 -22.45
CA CYS A 484 17.47 -11.18 -23.62
C CYS A 484 16.98 -12.63 -23.63
N VAL A 485 16.63 -13.11 -24.83
CA VAL A 485 16.32 -14.51 -25.12
C VAL A 485 17.23 -14.98 -26.26
N THR A 486 17.85 -16.14 -26.13
CA THR A 486 18.67 -16.75 -27.17
C THR A 486 18.47 -18.27 -27.19
N SER A 487 18.68 -18.89 -28.35
CA SER A 487 18.48 -20.33 -28.50
C SER A 487 19.39 -20.92 -29.56
N ALA A 488 19.76 -22.18 -29.39
CA ALA A 488 20.59 -22.90 -30.37
C ALA A 488 19.74 -23.67 -31.38
N ASP A 489 18.71 -24.36 -30.90
CA ASP A 489 17.97 -25.32 -31.72
C ASP A 489 16.83 -24.64 -32.46
N ARG A 490 16.69 -24.93 -33.75
CA ARG A 490 15.54 -24.49 -34.53
C ARG A 490 14.24 -25.00 -33.90
N GLY A 491 13.27 -24.10 -33.80
CA GLY A 491 11.97 -24.35 -33.15
C GLY A 491 11.99 -24.21 -31.63
N ALA A 492 13.13 -23.92 -31.00
CA ALA A 492 13.17 -23.57 -29.59
C ALA A 492 12.37 -22.27 -29.36
N SER A 493 11.52 -22.26 -28.34
CA SER A 493 10.64 -21.13 -28.04
C SER A 493 10.45 -20.87 -26.55
N VAL A 494 10.03 -19.64 -26.26
CA VAL A 494 9.53 -19.18 -24.96
C VAL A 494 8.16 -18.52 -25.16
N THR A 495 7.30 -18.60 -24.16
CA THR A 495 5.95 -18.02 -24.17
C THR A 495 5.64 -17.27 -22.88
N ASP A 496 4.51 -16.56 -22.85
CA ASP A 496 3.97 -15.87 -21.66
C ASP A 496 5.00 -14.95 -21.00
N MET A 497 5.73 -14.20 -21.82
CA MET A 497 6.78 -13.31 -21.35
C MET A 497 6.17 -12.09 -20.65
N LEU A 498 6.62 -11.83 -19.43
CA LEU A 498 6.23 -10.66 -18.66
C LEU A 498 7.49 -9.95 -18.18
N GLN A 499 7.48 -8.64 -18.30
CA GLN A 499 8.45 -7.76 -17.68
C GLN A 499 7.72 -6.89 -16.67
N CYS A 500 8.14 -6.99 -15.42
CA CYS A 500 7.73 -6.09 -14.36
C CYS A 500 8.98 -5.30 -13.97
N ALA A 501 9.10 -4.08 -14.47
CA ALA A 501 10.01 -3.14 -13.86
C ALA A 501 9.37 -2.78 -12.51
N SER A 502 10.10 -2.93 -11.41
CA SER A 502 9.66 -2.24 -10.20
C SER A 502 9.84 -0.77 -10.50
N TYR A 503 8.73 -0.10 -10.81
CA TYR A 503 8.69 1.34 -10.97
C TYR A 503 8.77 1.97 -9.58
N TYR A 504 9.85 1.68 -8.85
CA TYR A 504 10.31 2.49 -7.75
C TYR A 504 11.38 3.39 -8.35
N PRO A 505 11.02 4.60 -8.77
CA PRO A 505 12.04 5.56 -9.15
C PRO A 505 12.93 5.82 -7.94
N SER A 506 14.18 6.17 -8.20
CA SER A 506 15.15 6.64 -7.20
C SER A 506 14.65 7.79 -6.32
N ASP A 507 13.49 8.36 -6.65
CA ASP A 507 12.87 9.55 -6.07
C ASP A 507 11.65 9.22 -5.16
N GLY A 508 11.26 7.94 -5.00
CA GLY A 508 10.13 7.49 -4.16
C GLY A 508 8.79 7.30 -4.89
N LEU A 509 7.79 6.69 -4.25
CA LEU A 509 6.47 6.34 -4.82
C LEU A 509 5.60 7.56 -5.15
N PHE A 510 5.84 8.69 -4.50
CA PHE A 510 5.05 9.90 -4.63
C PHE A 510 5.93 11.10 -4.98
N GLY A 511 5.42 12.01 -5.81
CA GLY A 511 6.14 13.22 -6.20
C GLY A 511 5.23 14.43 -6.42
N ILE A 512 5.84 15.62 -6.50
CA ILE A 512 5.15 16.86 -6.88
C ILE A 512 5.45 17.14 -8.36
N LYS A 513 4.42 17.11 -9.21
CA LYS A 513 4.48 17.53 -10.61
C LYS A 513 4.70 19.05 -10.66
N SER A 514 5.58 19.49 -11.55
CA SER A 514 5.70 20.91 -11.87
C SER A 514 4.48 21.33 -12.69
N ILE A 515 3.45 21.84 -12.02
CA ILE A 515 2.28 22.45 -12.65
C ILE A 515 2.39 23.98 -12.59
N LYS A 516 1.53 24.69 -13.32
CA LYS A 516 1.62 26.16 -13.42
C LYS A 516 1.52 26.81 -12.03
N GLY A 517 2.62 27.42 -11.60
CA GLY A 517 2.71 28.09 -10.30
C GLY A 517 3.31 27.22 -9.20
N VAL A 518 3.37 25.89 -9.31
CA VAL A 518 3.98 25.00 -8.30
C VAL A 518 5.34 24.48 -8.79
N SER A 519 6.35 24.51 -7.93
CA SER A 519 7.67 23.95 -8.23
C SER A 519 8.27 23.26 -7.01
N LEU A 520 9.03 22.19 -7.24
CA LEU A 520 9.76 21.45 -6.22
C LEU A 520 11.26 21.65 -6.41
N ASN A 521 11.94 22.15 -5.39
CA ASN A 521 13.39 22.07 -5.31
C ASN A 521 13.78 20.69 -4.76
N LYS A 522 14.25 19.80 -5.63
CA LYS A 522 14.58 18.41 -5.23
C LYS A 522 15.70 18.32 -4.20
N ALA A 523 16.64 19.27 -4.17
CA ALA A 523 17.77 19.25 -3.24
C ALA A 523 17.36 19.69 -1.84
N THR A 524 16.54 20.73 -1.73
CA THR A 524 16.09 21.29 -0.43
C THR A 524 14.75 20.73 0.02
N ARG A 525 14.03 20.01 -0.86
CA ARG A 525 12.66 19.51 -0.67
C ARG A 525 11.61 20.59 -0.44
N GLU A 526 11.93 21.84 -0.81
CA GLU A 526 11.01 22.98 -0.70
C GLU A 526 10.03 22.99 -1.87
N VAL A 527 8.74 23.18 -1.54
CA VAL A 527 7.67 23.40 -2.50
C VAL A 527 7.37 24.89 -2.54
N SER A 528 7.44 25.47 -3.74
CA SER A 528 7.15 26.88 -3.97
C SER A 528 5.89 27.06 -4.79
N TYR A 529 5.05 28.03 -4.40
CA TYR A 529 3.94 28.53 -5.19
C TYR A 529 4.22 29.97 -5.66
N ASN A 530 4.21 30.22 -6.97
CA ASN A 530 4.57 31.51 -7.59
C ASN A 530 5.86 32.11 -7.02
N ASN A 531 6.93 31.29 -6.94
CA ASN A 531 8.26 31.62 -6.40
C ASN A 531 8.31 31.92 -4.88
N THR A 532 7.25 31.62 -4.13
CA THR A 532 7.25 31.70 -2.66
C THR A 532 7.31 30.29 -2.08
N VAL A 533 8.31 29.99 -1.24
CA VAL A 533 8.37 28.71 -0.52
C VAL A 533 7.21 28.64 0.48
N VAL A 534 6.31 27.69 0.27
CA VAL A 534 5.04 27.56 1.00
C VAL A 534 4.92 26.23 1.75
N ALA A 535 5.74 25.24 1.38
CA ALA A 535 5.76 23.96 2.08
C ALA A 535 7.11 23.25 1.95
N THR A 536 7.28 22.19 2.73
CA THR A 536 8.42 21.26 2.64
C THR A 536 7.95 19.81 2.64
N ILE A 537 8.53 18.99 1.78
CA ILE A 537 8.27 17.55 1.71
C ILE A 537 9.12 16.83 2.75
N ASN A 538 8.49 16.14 3.71
CA ASN A 538 9.15 15.34 4.74
C ASN A 538 8.71 13.87 4.65
N GLN A 539 9.69 12.96 4.61
CA GLN A 539 9.50 11.51 4.88
C GLN A 539 9.76 11.18 6.36
N ASP A 540 10.02 12.21 7.16
CA ASP A 540 10.30 12.08 8.58
C ASP A 540 8.99 11.76 9.31
N LYS A 541 8.97 10.65 10.05
CA LYS A 541 7.86 10.30 10.94
C LYS A 541 8.01 11.09 12.26
N ILE A 542 6.88 11.44 12.87
CA ILE A 542 6.86 11.88 14.26
C ILE A 542 7.00 10.62 15.14
N PRO A 543 8.09 10.46 15.89
CA PRO A 543 8.29 9.29 16.75
C PRO A 543 7.25 9.19 17.86
N LYS A 544 6.76 7.97 18.14
CA LYS A 544 5.95 7.69 19.34
C LYS A 544 6.86 7.50 20.55
N PHE A 545 7.10 8.57 21.31
CA PHE A 545 7.80 8.52 22.60
C PHE A 545 6.83 8.19 23.74
N ASP A 546 6.48 6.91 23.85
CA ASP A 546 5.48 6.35 24.76
C ASP A 546 6.11 5.46 25.86
N LEU A 547 7.43 5.26 25.83
CA LEU A 547 8.16 4.47 26.82
C LEU A 547 9.09 5.38 27.61
N GLY A 548 8.91 5.47 28.94
CA GLY A 548 9.78 6.31 29.78
C GLY A 548 9.11 6.81 31.05
N ARG A 549 9.79 7.72 31.77
CA ARG A 549 9.27 8.33 33.01
C ARG A 549 9.66 9.81 33.11
N GLY A 550 8.83 10.60 33.80
CA GLY A 550 9.18 11.98 34.22
C GLY A 550 9.04 13.07 33.14
N TYR A 551 8.16 12.92 32.15
CA TYR A 551 7.95 13.89 31.08
C TYR A 551 6.47 14.17 30.79
N THR A 552 6.19 15.35 30.24
CA THR A 552 4.94 15.67 29.55
C THR A 552 5.24 16.03 28.11
N VAL A 553 4.42 15.54 27.19
CA VAL A 553 4.43 15.95 25.79
C VAL A 553 3.40 17.06 25.60
N ILE A 554 3.84 18.23 25.11
CA ILE A 554 2.96 19.34 24.76
C ILE A 554 3.25 19.75 23.31
N GLY A 555 2.22 19.84 22.47
CA GLY A 555 2.36 20.21 21.06
C GLY A 555 2.79 19.06 20.15
N VAL A 556 2.07 18.87 19.05
CA VAL A 556 2.29 17.77 18.09
C VAL A 556 3.33 18.10 17.02
N ASP A 557 3.53 19.39 16.68
CA ASP A 557 4.43 19.78 15.59
C ASP A 557 5.85 20.15 16.05
N THR A 558 6.02 20.41 17.34
CA THR A 558 7.31 20.74 17.96
C THR A 558 7.64 19.87 19.16
N LEU A 559 6.95 18.74 19.39
CA LEU A 559 7.22 17.78 20.49
C LEU A 559 7.92 18.41 21.70
N LEU A 560 7.24 19.33 22.40
CA LEU A 560 7.83 20.01 23.55
C LEU A 560 7.84 19.04 24.73
N PHE A 561 8.95 18.34 24.93
CA PHE A 561 9.16 17.52 26.12
C PHE A 561 9.47 18.42 27.30
N THR A 562 8.54 18.52 28.25
CA THR A 562 8.81 19.19 29.54
C THR A 562 9.02 18.11 30.59
N PHE A 563 10.22 18.03 31.16
CA PHE A 563 10.52 17.10 32.25
C PHE A 563 9.87 17.59 33.55
N ILE A 564 9.18 16.72 34.29
CA ILE A 564 8.49 17.04 35.55
C ILE A 564 9.26 16.44 36.75
N GLY A 565 9.60 17.25 37.76
CA GLY A 565 10.29 16.81 38.99
C GLY A 565 11.44 17.74 39.43
N PRO A 566 12.08 17.50 40.59
CA PRO A 566 13.26 18.25 41.04
C PRO A 566 14.49 17.98 40.14
N ASP A 567 15.45 18.92 40.04
CA ASP A 567 16.74 18.68 39.36
C ASP A 567 17.50 17.53 40.05
N SER A 568 17.58 16.35 39.42
CA SER A 568 17.99 15.14 40.15
C SER A 568 18.55 14.00 39.27
N GLY A 569 19.54 14.32 38.43
CA GLY A 569 20.42 13.33 37.78
C GLY A 569 19.83 12.65 36.55
N TRP A 570 20.70 12.00 35.76
CA TRP A 570 20.37 11.42 34.44
C TRP A 570 19.35 10.27 34.49
N ASP A 571 19.12 9.67 35.66
CA ASP A 571 18.37 8.42 35.77
C ASP A 571 16.84 8.61 35.87
N LEU A 572 16.33 9.78 36.23
CA LEU A 572 14.90 9.96 36.54
C LEU A 572 14.05 10.39 35.34
N ALA A 573 14.67 10.77 34.23
CA ALA A 573 14.06 11.52 33.16
C ALA A 573 14.59 11.03 31.79
N TYR A 574 13.89 10.08 31.19
CA TYR A 574 14.24 9.51 29.88
C TYR A 574 12.99 9.09 29.11
N PHE A 575 13.08 9.13 27.79
CA PHE A 575 12.08 8.61 26.87
C PHE A 575 12.72 7.82 25.73
N TYR A 576 12.08 6.71 25.38
CA TYR A 576 12.39 5.86 24.24
C TYR A 576 11.18 5.84 23.32
N SER A 577 11.46 5.76 22.03
CA SER A 577 10.41 5.57 21.04
C SER A 577 10.07 4.08 20.94
N SER A 578 8.78 3.71 21.09
CA SER A 578 8.31 2.38 20.68
C SER A 578 8.45 2.17 19.16
N SER A 579 8.52 3.26 18.40
CA SER A 579 8.91 3.22 17.00
C SER A 579 10.43 3.03 16.92
N TYR A 580 10.88 1.97 16.25
CA TYR A 580 12.28 1.64 16.02
C TYR A 580 12.57 1.59 14.51
N MET A 581 13.83 1.74 14.14
CA MET A 581 14.28 1.60 12.74
C MET A 581 15.06 0.28 12.62
N LYS A 582 14.70 -0.55 11.64
CA LYS A 582 15.22 -1.93 11.55
C LYS A 582 16.70 -1.98 11.15
N HIS A 583 17.11 -1.14 10.21
CA HIS A 583 18.45 -1.27 9.60
C HIS A 583 19.25 -0.01 9.50
N ASP A 584 18.76 1.09 8.98
CA ASP A 584 19.45 2.38 9.12
C ASP A 584 18.42 3.48 9.25
N GLY A 585 18.85 4.63 9.73
CA GLY A 585 17.92 5.72 9.94
C GLY A 585 18.51 6.84 10.77
N CYS A 586 17.70 7.84 11.08
CA CYS A 586 18.10 8.96 11.90
C CYS A 586 17.05 9.41 12.90
N ILE A 587 17.55 10.09 13.93
CA ILE A 587 16.78 11.04 14.74
C ILE A 587 17.31 12.44 14.44
N SER A 588 16.41 13.41 14.26
CA SER A 588 16.76 14.83 14.17
C SER A 588 15.86 15.69 15.06
N LEU A 589 16.42 16.77 15.59
CA LEU A 589 15.72 17.71 16.48
C LEU A 589 16.44 19.06 16.62
N SER A 590 15.74 20.03 17.19
CA SER A 590 16.27 21.31 17.66
C SER A 590 16.20 21.39 19.18
N ILE A 591 17.14 22.12 19.80
CA ILE A 591 17.17 22.29 21.25
C ILE A 591 16.59 23.66 21.58
N GLY A 592 15.47 23.70 22.30
CA GLY A 592 14.73 24.93 22.57
C GLY A 592 15.34 25.88 23.61
N GLN A 593 16.54 25.56 24.12
CA GLN A 593 17.28 26.38 25.08
C GLN A 593 18.79 26.14 24.99
N THR A 594 19.57 27.06 25.57
CA THR A 594 21.04 27.00 25.58
C THR A 594 21.64 26.94 26.99
N ASP A 595 20.83 26.93 28.04
CA ASP A 595 21.25 27.09 29.44
C ASP A 595 21.09 25.82 30.29
N ARG A 596 20.82 24.67 29.66
CA ARG A 596 20.60 23.39 30.34
C ARG A 596 21.11 22.19 29.52
N GLN A 597 21.20 21.02 30.17
CA GLN A 597 21.71 19.80 29.56
C GLN A 597 20.61 18.93 28.93
N VAL A 598 20.83 18.46 27.71
CA VAL A 598 19.98 17.45 27.08
C VAL A 598 20.83 16.53 26.20
N LYS A 599 20.53 15.23 26.24
CA LYS A 599 21.20 14.20 25.44
C LYS A 599 20.19 13.50 24.56
N PHE A 600 20.49 13.30 23.28
CA PHE A 600 19.64 12.53 22.38
C PHE A 600 20.46 11.73 21.38
N GLY A 601 19.87 10.67 20.84
CA GLY A 601 20.50 9.88 19.79
C GLY A 601 19.91 8.49 19.65
N LEU A 602 20.76 7.53 19.31
CA LEU A 602 20.39 6.16 18.96
C LEU A 602 20.91 5.16 19.99
N THR A 603 20.14 4.10 20.22
CA THR A 603 20.55 2.92 21.01
C THR A 603 20.04 1.65 20.34
N THR A 604 20.81 0.58 20.39
CA THR A 604 20.30 -0.78 20.20
C THR A 604 19.66 -1.20 21.54
N HIS A 605 18.57 -1.96 21.53
CA HIS A 605 17.77 -2.24 22.74
C HIS A 605 18.62 -2.74 23.93
N GLU A 606 18.20 -2.42 25.17
CA GLU A 606 18.79 -2.78 26.50
C GLU A 606 19.63 -1.74 27.28
N HIS A 607 19.84 -0.51 26.82
CA HIS A 607 20.56 0.47 27.65
C HIS A 607 19.68 1.21 28.66
N THR A 608 19.89 0.93 29.95
CA THR A 608 19.18 1.52 31.11
C THR A 608 19.52 3.00 31.39
N TYR A 609 20.47 3.60 30.65
CA TYR A 609 21.10 4.90 30.95
C TYR A 609 21.06 5.93 29.79
N GLY A 610 20.09 5.79 28.86
CA GLY A 610 19.90 6.71 27.72
C GLY A 610 20.63 6.29 26.44
N PRO A 611 20.69 7.16 25.41
CA PRO A 611 21.24 6.81 24.10
C PRO A 611 22.75 6.55 24.15
N TYR A 612 23.19 5.47 23.50
CA TYR A 612 24.60 5.11 23.40
C TYR A 612 25.33 6.02 22.42
N PHE A 613 24.80 6.20 21.20
CA PHE A 613 25.33 7.09 20.17
C PHE A 613 24.58 8.40 20.20
N SER A 614 25.20 9.49 20.67
CA SER A 614 24.42 10.67 21.05
C SER A 614 25.10 12.01 20.89
N ILE A 615 24.26 13.03 20.78
CA ILE A 615 24.63 14.42 20.93
C ILE A 615 24.22 14.86 22.34
N LEU A 616 25.19 15.41 23.08
CA LEU A 616 24.99 16.07 24.36
C LEU A 616 25.08 17.58 24.16
N ALA A 617 23.97 18.27 24.37
CA ALA A 617 23.96 19.70 24.59
C ALA A 617 24.22 19.99 26.06
N ASP A 618 25.23 20.79 26.35
CA ASP A 618 25.61 21.14 27.71
C ASP A 618 25.91 22.64 27.79
N ASN A 619 24.98 23.39 28.36
CA ASN A 619 25.10 24.82 28.65
C ASN A 619 25.61 25.64 27.44
N GLY A 620 24.98 25.39 26.29
CA GLY A 620 25.18 26.18 25.08
C GLY A 620 26.30 25.65 24.19
N VAL A 621 26.89 24.49 24.52
CA VAL A 621 27.93 23.80 23.74
C VAL A 621 27.47 22.39 23.37
N ILE A 622 27.77 21.97 22.14
CA ILE A 622 27.46 20.62 21.64
C ILE A 622 28.67 19.70 21.78
N PHE A 623 28.41 18.49 22.26
CA PHE A 623 29.37 17.40 22.35
C PHE A 623 28.83 16.15 21.67
N VAL A 624 29.71 15.35 21.06
CA VAL A 624 29.39 13.95 20.74
C VAL A 624 29.74 13.08 21.94
N ASN A 625 28.83 12.20 22.31
CA ASN A 625 28.93 11.31 23.47
C ASN A 625 28.59 9.88 23.03
N GLU A 626 29.55 8.97 23.16
CA GLU A 626 29.46 7.57 22.71
C GLU A 626 29.91 6.61 23.82
N GLY A 627 28.99 5.78 24.30
CA GLY A 627 29.23 4.77 25.35
C GLY A 627 29.62 5.36 26.72
N ASP A 628 30.36 4.56 27.51
CA ASP A 628 30.80 4.91 28.88
C ASP A 628 31.97 5.92 28.91
N VAL A 629 32.51 6.29 27.75
CA VAL A 629 33.71 7.14 27.59
C VAL A 629 33.41 8.62 27.87
N GLY A 630 32.13 9.03 27.83
CA GLY A 630 31.73 10.41 28.05
C GLY A 630 31.91 11.30 26.80
N LYS A 631 32.26 12.58 26.99
CA LYS A 631 32.37 13.58 25.91
C LYS A 631 33.59 13.28 25.01
N ARG A 632 33.36 12.80 23.79
CA ARG A 632 34.43 12.47 22.83
C ARG A 632 34.99 13.68 22.09
N ALA A 633 34.12 14.61 21.72
CA ALA A 633 34.49 15.80 20.96
C ALA A 633 33.54 16.97 21.25
N SER A 634 34.06 18.19 21.16
CA SER A 634 33.33 19.46 21.36
C SER A 634 33.21 20.20 20.03
N PHE A 635 32.00 20.61 19.67
CA PHE A 635 31.68 21.23 18.37
C PHE A 635 31.22 22.69 18.49
N GLY A 636 31.53 23.32 19.63
CA GLY A 636 31.32 24.74 19.85
C GLY A 636 29.86 25.09 20.19
N LYS A 637 29.55 26.38 20.09
CA LYS A 637 28.25 26.91 20.53
C LYS A 637 27.11 26.54 19.58
N TYR A 638 25.91 26.47 20.12
CA TYR A 638 24.68 26.32 19.35
C TYR A 638 23.65 27.40 19.68
N THR A 639 22.70 27.60 18.77
CA THR A 639 21.50 28.43 18.95
C THR A 639 20.25 27.56 18.93
N THR A 640 19.12 28.11 19.35
CA THR A 640 17.82 27.40 19.33
C THR A 640 17.30 27.10 17.92
N GLU A 641 17.88 27.75 16.90
CA GLU A 641 17.56 27.55 15.48
C GLU A 641 18.38 26.40 14.86
N ASP A 642 19.44 25.92 15.54
CA ASP A 642 20.25 24.83 15.03
C ASP A 642 19.46 23.51 15.04
N VAL A 643 19.59 22.74 13.96
CA VAL A 643 19.05 21.38 13.82
C VAL A 643 20.20 20.39 13.91
N PHE A 644 20.02 19.36 14.73
CA PHE A 644 21.00 18.31 14.94
C PHE A 644 20.44 16.96 14.52
N SER A 645 21.29 16.10 13.94
CA SER A 645 20.92 14.72 13.63
C SER A 645 21.99 13.71 14.05
N VAL A 646 21.51 12.53 14.44
CA VAL A 646 22.31 11.32 14.63
C VAL A 646 21.76 10.27 13.68
N GLU A 647 22.60 9.81 12.75
CA GLU A 647 22.22 8.99 11.61
C GLU A 647 23.06 7.71 11.59
N ARG A 648 22.46 6.58 11.22
CA ARG A 648 23.18 5.36 10.87
C ARG A 648 23.11 5.15 9.36
N HIS A 649 24.22 4.79 8.73
CA HIS A 649 24.32 4.35 7.33
C HIS A 649 25.30 3.19 7.25
N ASP A 650 24.87 2.03 6.77
CA ASP A 650 25.67 0.81 6.62
C ASP A 650 26.49 0.53 7.88
N TYR A 651 25.81 0.44 9.03
CA TYR A 651 26.40 0.25 10.37
C TYR A 651 27.25 1.42 10.90
N THR A 652 27.48 2.48 10.12
CA THR A 652 28.31 3.64 10.49
C THR A 652 27.45 4.77 11.05
N ILE A 653 27.84 5.34 12.20
CA ILE A 653 27.12 6.46 12.81
C ILE A 653 27.70 7.81 12.36
N ILE A 654 26.84 8.73 11.96
CA ILE A 654 27.17 10.07 11.48
C ILE A 654 26.38 11.10 12.28
N TYR A 655 27.07 12.15 12.73
CA TYR A 655 26.48 13.26 13.49
C TYR A 655 26.51 14.52 12.65
N ARG A 656 25.40 15.26 12.63
CA ARG A 656 25.30 16.50 11.85
C ARG A 656 24.78 17.69 12.64
N LYS A 657 25.20 18.87 12.20
CA LYS A 657 24.65 20.17 12.57
C LYS A 657 24.23 20.91 11.30
N ASN A 658 22.96 21.28 11.20
CA ASN A 658 22.37 21.96 10.04
C ASN A 658 22.72 21.24 8.72
N GLY A 659 22.62 19.91 8.72
CA GLY A 659 22.94 19.04 7.58
C GLY A 659 24.44 18.77 7.35
N ASN A 660 25.35 19.54 7.94
CA ASN A 660 26.79 19.33 7.80
C ASN A 660 27.29 18.27 8.78
N VAL A 661 28.13 17.35 8.29
CA VAL A 661 28.78 16.35 9.16
C VAL A 661 29.71 17.05 10.13
N ILE A 662 29.49 16.85 11.42
CA ILE A 662 30.36 17.32 12.49
C ILE A 662 31.24 16.20 13.05
N TYR A 663 30.78 14.95 12.98
CA TYR A 663 31.54 13.79 13.43
C TYR A 663 31.06 12.52 12.74
N THR A 664 31.99 11.58 12.54
CA THR A 664 31.70 10.21 12.10
C THR A 664 32.25 9.28 13.16
N SER A 665 31.42 8.36 13.66
CA SER A 665 31.83 7.40 14.67
C SER A 665 32.85 6.42 14.11
N THR A 666 33.77 6.01 14.96
CA THR A 666 34.67 4.88 14.71
C THR A 666 34.09 3.54 15.18
N GLU A 667 32.96 3.56 15.88
CA GLU A 667 32.26 2.36 16.35
C GLU A 667 31.14 1.99 15.38
N HIS A 668 30.90 0.68 15.22
CA HIS A 668 29.83 0.15 14.38
C HIS A 668 28.60 -0.15 15.22
N CYS A 669 27.42 0.11 14.66
CA CYS A 669 26.13 -0.12 15.31
C CYS A 669 25.31 -1.16 14.54
N ALA A 670 25.14 -2.37 15.08
CA ALA A 670 24.37 -3.46 14.46
C ALA A 670 23.07 -3.76 15.22
N GLY A 671 22.01 -4.15 14.51
CA GLY A 671 20.69 -4.44 15.07
C GLY A 671 19.71 -3.27 15.00
N ASP A 672 18.48 -3.47 15.48
CA ASP A 672 17.42 -2.45 15.45
C ASP A 672 17.80 -1.24 16.32
N ILE A 673 17.55 -0.04 15.83
CA ILE A 673 17.89 1.21 16.53
C ILE A 673 16.64 1.92 17.06
N HIS A 674 16.70 2.29 18.33
CA HIS A 674 15.70 3.05 19.03
C HIS A 674 16.18 4.49 19.24
N PRO A 675 15.39 5.48 18.79
CA PRO A 675 15.58 6.88 19.16
C PRO A 675 15.35 7.07 20.66
N SER A 676 16.24 7.80 21.33
CA SER A 676 16.14 8.10 22.75
C SER A 676 16.62 9.51 23.08
N ILE A 677 15.98 10.11 24.07
CA ILE A 677 16.31 11.43 24.60
C ILE A 677 16.26 11.36 26.14
N THR A 678 17.21 12.02 26.81
CA THR A 678 17.32 12.08 28.28
C THR A 678 17.89 13.42 28.73
N SER A 679 17.59 13.82 29.96
CA SER A 679 18.14 15.02 30.59
C SER A 679 18.22 14.88 32.11
N PRO A 680 19.22 15.50 32.76
CA PRO A 680 19.28 15.60 34.22
C PRO A 680 18.53 16.83 34.77
N ASN A 681 18.01 17.72 33.90
CA ASN A 681 17.45 19.01 34.28
C ASN A 681 15.93 19.07 34.06
N HIS A 682 15.23 19.75 34.97
CA HIS A 682 13.82 20.07 34.80
C HIS A 682 13.59 21.10 33.68
N GLY A 683 12.44 21.01 32.99
CA GLY A 683 12.00 22.06 32.07
C GLY A 683 12.89 22.25 30.83
N ILE A 684 13.60 21.21 30.39
CA ILE A 684 14.17 21.14 29.03
C ILE A 684 13.07 21.35 28.00
N LYS A 685 13.44 21.88 26.85
CA LYS A 685 12.63 21.97 25.65
C LYS A 685 13.45 21.38 24.51
N VAL A 686 12.84 20.43 23.83
CA VAL A 686 13.33 19.91 22.56
C VAL A 686 12.22 20.18 21.56
N THR A 687 12.57 20.58 20.35
CA THR A 687 11.60 20.86 19.30
C THR A 687 11.93 20.17 18.00
N ASN A 688 10.96 20.09 17.08
CA ASN A 688 11.14 19.51 15.75
C ASN A 688 11.68 18.07 15.75
N VAL A 689 11.28 17.26 16.73
CA VAL A 689 11.79 15.89 16.85
C VAL A 689 11.21 15.00 15.76
N ARG A 690 12.09 14.37 15.00
CA ARG A 690 11.79 13.62 13.78
C ARG A 690 12.61 12.35 13.73
N ILE A 691 12.04 11.29 13.17
CA ILE A 691 12.77 10.05 12.87
C ILE A 691 12.61 9.68 11.41
N ARG A 692 13.62 9.04 10.83
CA ARG A 692 13.57 8.51 9.46
C ARG A 692 14.21 7.13 9.44
N ASP A 693 13.49 6.12 8.98
CA ASP A 693 14.08 4.82 8.63
C ASP A 693 14.55 4.92 7.16
N PHE A 694 15.82 4.62 6.90
CA PHE A 694 16.39 4.70 5.55
C PHE A 694 16.10 3.43 4.72
N TYR A 695 15.58 2.37 5.34
CA TYR A 695 15.31 1.05 4.75
C TYR A 695 13.83 0.66 4.85
N THR A 696 12.90 1.59 5.06
CA THR A 696 11.50 1.27 4.76
C THR A 696 11.39 1.01 3.27
N GLU A 697 11.50 -0.27 2.88
CA GLU A 697 11.30 -0.81 1.54
C GLU A 697 9.85 -0.61 1.01
N ARG A 698 9.02 0.16 1.73
CA ARG A 698 7.67 0.54 1.30
C ARG A 698 7.38 2.00 1.66
N ASP A 699 7.28 2.83 0.63
CA ASP A 699 6.63 4.15 0.66
C ASP A 699 5.09 4.05 0.85
N THR A 700 4.53 2.88 1.20
CA THR A 700 3.09 2.70 1.42
C THR A 700 2.53 3.55 2.57
N ASP A 701 3.40 4.02 3.49
CA ASP A 701 3.01 4.92 4.59
C ASP A 701 2.83 6.38 4.17
N GLY A 702 3.30 6.75 2.97
CA GLY A 702 3.19 8.09 2.43
C GLY A 702 4.31 9.08 2.74
N PHE A 703 4.16 10.30 2.25
CA PHE A 703 4.99 11.46 2.60
C PHE A 703 4.12 12.58 3.19
N TYR A 704 4.76 13.47 3.95
CA TYR A 704 4.12 14.64 4.54
C TYR A 704 4.48 15.90 3.75
N ILE A 705 3.48 16.72 3.43
CA ILE A 705 3.67 18.10 2.99
C ILE A 705 3.35 19.01 4.18
N MET A 706 4.38 19.64 4.74
CA MET A 706 4.23 20.59 5.84
C MET A 706 4.11 22.00 5.27
N PHE A 707 2.94 22.63 5.39
CA PHE A 707 2.72 24.01 4.97
C PHE A 707 3.24 25.00 6.03
N ASN A 708 3.84 26.10 5.57
CA ASN A 708 4.34 27.17 6.43
C ASN A 708 3.37 28.37 6.45
N GLU A 709 3.71 29.38 7.25
CA GLU A 709 2.95 30.64 7.44
C GLU A 709 2.64 31.44 6.16
N LYS A 710 3.21 31.07 5.02
CA LYS A 710 3.00 31.73 3.73
C LYS A 710 1.97 30.97 2.86
N ALA A 711 1.45 29.84 3.31
CA ALA A 711 0.51 29.02 2.56
C ALA A 711 -0.93 29.55 2.70
N SER A 712 -1.56 29.89 1.57
CA SER A 712 -3.00 30.21 1.51
C SER A 712 -3.83 28.98 1.12
N GLN A 713 -5.16 29.04 1.26
CA GLN A 713 -6.04 27.96 0.80
C GLN A 713 -5.82 27.60 -0.67
N VAL A 714 -5.71 28.63 -1.53
CA VAL A 714 -5.39 28.47 -2.96
C VAL A 714 -4.04 27.79 -3.19
N THR A 715 -3.07 28.05 -2.30
CA THR A 715 -1.76 27.43 -2.35
C THR A 715 -1.82 25.95 -1.96
N ILE A 716 -2.60 25.60 -0.95
CA ILE A 716 -2.79 24.23 -0.48
C ILE A 716 -3.51 23.40 -1.54
N ASP A 717 -4.58 23.94 -2.13
CA ASP A 717 -5.32 23.29 -3.22
C ASP A 717 -4.40 23.01 -4.42
N ALA A 718 -3.61 24.01 -4.82
CA ALA A 718 -2.66 23.87 -5.94
C ALA A 718 -1.54 22.86 -5.64
N VAL A 719 -1.04 22.82 -4.41
CA VAL A 719 -0.01 21.84 -4.02
C VAL A 719 -0.59 20.44 -3.92
N ALA A 720 -1.81 20.27 -3.41
CA ALA A 720 -2.51 18.99 -3.37
C ALA A 720 -2.79 18.45 -4.78
N GLU A 721 -3.20 19.32 -5.71
CA GLU A 721 -3.38 18.99 -7.13
C GLU A 721 -2.04 18.62 -7.81
N ALA A 722 -0.94 19.22 -7.37
CA ALA A 722 0.39 18.91 -7.90
C ALA A 722 0.94 17.57 -7.41
N VAL A 723 0.36 16.94 -6.38
CA VAL A 723 0.78 15.62 -5.89
C VAL A 723 0.38 14.56 -6.90
N SER A 724 1.33 13.69 -7.24
CA SER A 724 1.08 12.50 -8.04
C SER A 724 1.67 11.27 -7.38
N CYS A 725 0.94 10.15 -7.46
CA CYS A 725 1.49 8.83 -7.23
C CYS A 725 2.15 8.34 -8.53
N GLN A 726 3.31 7.70 -8.43
CA GLN A 726 4.07 7.18 -9.57
C GLN A 726 3.71 5.72 -9.88
N ILE A 727 2.72 5.18 -9.16
CA ILE A 727 2.03 3.91 -9.46
C ILE A 727 0.54 4.25 -9.62
N ASP A 728 -0.09 3.65 -10.63
CA ASP A 728 -1.54 3.71 -10.85
C ASP A 728 -2.26 2.87 -9.77
N ASP A 729 -2.27 3.36 -8.53
CA ASP A 729 -3.01 2.79 -7.40
C ASP A 729 -4.32 3.58 -7.21
N PRO A 730 -5.50 2.97 -7.44
CA PRO A 730 -6.79 3.66 -7.31
C PRO A 730 -7.10 4.11 -5.87
N ASP A 731 -6.36 3.61 -4.87
CA ASP A 731 -6.63 3.88 -3.47
C ASP A 731 -5.60 4.81 -2.80
N VAL A 732 -5.22 5.92 -3.44
CA VAL A 732 -4.47 6.99 -2.78
C VAL A 732 -5.39 7.76 -1.82
N THR A 733 -5.07 7.72 -0.52
CA THR A 733 -5.80 8.45 0.52
C THR A 733 -4.98 9.63 1.04
N VAL A 734 -5.65 10.76 1.28
CA VAL A 734 -5.04 11.97 1.87
C VAL A 734 -5.58 12.14 3.28
N GLU A 735 -4.71 12.00 4.28
CA GLU A 735 -5.04 12.35 5.67
C GLU A 735 -4.69 13.82 5.90
N ILE A 736 -5.63 14.56 6.50
CA ILE A 736 -5.44 15.94 6.93
C ILE A 736 -5.07 15.93 8.40
N LEU A 737 -3.88 16.44 8.72
CA LEU A 737 -3.41 16.60 10.10
C LEU A 737 -3.41 18.09 10.43
N TYR A 738 -4.10 18.46 11.51
CA TYR A 738 -4.24 19.84 11.98
C TYR A 738 -3.88 19.95 13.47
N SER A 739 -3.44 21.14 13.89
CA SER A 739 -3.08 21.41 15.29
C SER A 739 -4.33 21.45 16.19
N ALA A 740 -4.27 20.82 17.37
CA ALA A 740 -5.41 20.71 18.30
C ALA A 740 -5.87 22.05 18.91
N LYS A 741 -5.26 23.19 18.56
CA LYS A 741 -5.72 24.51 19.01
C LYS A 741 -7.04 24.95 18.39
N LEU A 742 -7.63 24.15 17.51
CA LEU A 742 -8.84 24.48 16.76
C LEU A 742 -10.06 23.61 17.08
N LEU A 743 -9.95 22.57 17.93
CA LEU A 743 -11.15 21.84 18.35
C LEU A 743 -12.10 22.71 19.20
N ASP A 744 -11.58 23.72 19.89
CA ASP A 744 -12.39 24.66 20.68
C ASP A 744 -13.00 25.82 19.85
N ALA A 745 -12.69 25.91 18.55
CA ALA A 745 -13.15 26.98 17.66
C ALA A 745 -14.00 26.49 16.47
N LEU A 746 -14.26 25.18 16.35
CA LEU A 746 -15.21 24.65 15.38
C LEU A 746 -16.61 24.65 15.99
N PRO A 747 -17.63 25.26 15.36
CA PRO A 747 -19.01 25.06 15.79
C PRO A 747 -19.35 23.58 15.61
N SER A 748 -19.77 22.94 16.69
CA SER A 748 -20.27 21.57 16.68
C SER A 748 -21.47 21.46 15.74
N ASN A 749 -21.27 20.87 14.55
CA ASN A 749 -22.26 20.15 13.74
C ASN A 749 -21.55 19.32 12.68
#